data_AF-A0A1V6KMY0-F1
#
_entry.id   AF-A0A1V6KMY0-F1
#
_cell.length_a   1.000
_cell.length_b   1.000
_cell.length_c   1.000
_cell.angle_alpha   90.00
_cell.angle_beta   90.00
_cell.angle_gamma   90.00
#
_symmetry.space_group_name_H-M   'P 1'
#
loop_
_entity.id
_entity.type
_entity.pdbx_description
1 polymer ?
#
loop_
_entity_poly.entity_id
_entity_poly.type
_entity_poly.pdbx_seq_one_letter_code
_entity_poly.pdbx_strand_id
1 'polypeptide(L)'
;MLAKSGKFLRILFALFALAFAFGPGGVRAATNQLLLLVPDTLTLPDSRVSAWLDSAQEEGLQIKVMTDSQFMAAGASLSQYPGLILPDQVHTTADDTLVTAIQNYALNGGKVMLVYDFGVLNSAGFYVSPKSRFSSMAGVDYVLYDQYGGNMIGLGNVTGMSSWLRTLQVPPGKSMAWTTTSSTTTTATALASPSTAGTSTSSTSGSTLFLAASPSNPGGLANYNHGAWFQYATPPTGSGVLSQTPPKLTGTVTGKLKKTTTYTANSLLSTSTGKTANTLASTLATTTDTLEGISGYVYGFLTYPSFVTQGTYTGTTILTSPTFGLVSGYNTYGNGGVLFVNLPLAYLDGQTDGMLIHGYLHYFGTQMLNLPSLSPLPKAMAGLVFNWHFCAGDQIQPALQLKSLGVWNNGPFSLVITAGPDEAAFGDGNGINLANNPTAQNLLRYFVTKGHRVGSHGGWIHDYWGANASETNASTFTQYLVMNHQAVQAATGQPDVEYAAPEGNTPTWSVNWLESNGFNGYYFTGHTGSAPTRAYRNGALLNPGLWAYPVMPFGKYATFEEFQQYAVPTADVNNWYASLMNFVVANRTSRLIYAHPLGASSYTSTLSAIFSQANTLKLTGQFKWYTMSDITTFDRARLNVTWSATDTGSGWAFAASHPTSLANMTWLLPKKGFALPIITQGFGSVVITDSTYWLVTANSGTSLKFTSAKVH
;
A
#
# COMPACT_ATOMS: atom_id res chain seq x y z
N MET A 1 3.11 80.57 2.27
CA MET A 1 3.12 79.36 1.42
C MET A 1 3.88 78.24 2.13
N LEU A 2 3.26 77.54 3.08
CA LEU A 2 3.81 76.36 3.76
C LEU A 2 2.69 75.31 3.82
N ALA A 3 2.49 74.55 2.74
CA ALA A 3 1.49 73.47 2.72
C ALA A 3 1.76 72.37 1.67
N LYS A 4 2.99 72.26 1.13
CA LYS A 4 3.29 71.28 0.06
C LYS A 4 4.37 70.24 0.37
N SER A 5 5.08 70.28 1.50
CA SER A 5 6.13 69.29 1.80
C SER A 5 5.67 68.07 2.60
N GLY A 6 4.51 68.11 3.25
CA GLY A 6 4.02 67.00 4.10
C GLY A 6 3.38 65.82 3.36
N LYS A 7 2.79 66.05 2.18
CA LYS A 7 2.14 64.98 1.39
C LYS A 7 3.14 64.11 0.65
N PHE A 8 4.26 64.68 0.18
CA PHE A 8 5.29 63.92 -0.54
C PHE A 8 6.06 62.99 0.40
N LEU A 9 6.35 63.44 1.62
CA LEU A 9 7.06 62.64 2.63
C LEU A 9 6.20 61.47 3.16
N ARG A 10 4.88 61.65 3.27
CA ARG A 10 3.94 60.58 3.67
C ARG A 10 3.75 59.51 2.58
N ILE A 11 3.80 59.89 1.30
CA ILE A 11 3.74 58.93 0.19
C ILE A 11 5.06 58.16 0.09
N LEU A 12 6.20 58.80 0.33
CA LEU A 12 7.49 58.11 0.37
C LEU A 12 7.61 57.12 1.54
N PHE A 13 7.12 57.49 2.73
CA PHE A 13 7.06 56.57 3.88
C PHE A 13 6.02 55.45 3.72
N ALA A 14 4.88 55.72 3.06
CA ALA A 14 3.91 54.67 2.74
C ALA A 14 4.46 53.69 1.68
N LEU A 15 5.22 54.16 0.68
CA LEU A 15 5.90 53.31 -0.31
C LEU A 15 7.10 52.56 0.28
N PHE A 16 7.85 53.15 1.21
CA PHE A 16 8.91 52.44 1.95
C PHE A 16 8.32 51.39 2.92
N ALA A 17 7.19 51.69 3.59
CA ALA A 17 6.51 50.72 4.44
C ALA A 17 5.85 49.58 3.62
N LEU A 18 5.37 49.86 2.40
CA LEU A 18 4.85 48.84 1.49
C LEU A 18 5.97 47.98 0.88
N ALA A 19 7.17 48.54 0.68
CA ALA A 19 8.35 47.79 0.22
C ALA A 19 8.95 46.88 1.31
N PHE A 20 8.77 47.20 2.59
CA PHE A 20 9.18 46.34 3.71
C PHE A 20 8.09 45.36 4.18
N ALA A 21 6.84 45.52 3.75
CA ALA A 21 5.76 44.55 4.02
C ALA A 21 5.74 43.35 3.04
N PHE A 22 6.45 43.46 1.91
CA PHE A 22 6.59 42.39 0.90
C PHE A 22 8.03 42.28 0.40
N GLY A 23 9.00 42.24 1.30
CA GLY A 23 10.31 41.71 0.94
C GLY A 23 10.13 40.24 0.52
N PRO A 24 10.72 39.78 -0.59
CA PRO A 24 10.73 38.35 -0.89
C PRO A 24 11.38 37.66 0.32
N GLY A 25 10.59 36.94 1.10
CA GLY A 25 11.10 36.13 2.20
C GLY A 25 12.23 35.29 1.62
N GLY A 26 13.44 35.45 2.14
CA GLY A 26 14.61 34.77 1.61
C GLY A 26 14.30 33.28 1.45
N VAL A 27 14.30 32.81 0.20
CA VAL A 27 14.02 31.40 -0.13
C VAL A 27 15.05 30.58 0.61
N ARG A 28 14.61 29.85 1.64
CA ARG A 28 15.48 28.96 2.39
C ARG A 28 15.67 27.66 1.60
N ALA A 29 16.84 27.06 1.74
CA ALA A 29 17.18 25.81 1.07
C ALA A 29 16.10 24.75 1.32
N ALA A 30 15.49 24.25 0.25
CA ALA A 30 14.54 23.15 0.33
C ALA A 30 15.20 21.88 0.88
N THR A 31 14.42 21.08 1.59
CA THR A 31 14.77 19.76 2.11
C THR A 31 13.91 18.69 1.44
N ASN A 32 14.35 17.44 1.44
CA ASN A 32 13.55 16.29 0.99
C ASN A 32 12.58 15.75 2.06
N GLN A 33 12.41 16.45 3.18
CA GLN A 33 11.55 16.03 4.28
C GLN A 33 10.13 16.57 4.10
N LEU A 34 9.15 15.68 4.19
CA LEU A 34 7.74 16.02 4.37
C LEU A 34 7.49 16.34 5.85
N LEU A 35 6.55 17.23 6.14
CA LEU A 35 6.08 17.44 7.51
C LEU A 35 4.93 16.49 7.82
N LEU A 36 4.90 15.95 9.03
CA LEU A 36 3.73 15.28 9.62
C LEU A 36 3.30 16.07 10.84
N LEU A 37 2.12 16.70 10.75
CA LEU A 37 1.62 17.60 11.80
C LEU A 37 0.91 16.82 12.90
N VAL A 38 1.32 17.03 14.15
CA VAL A 38 0.76 16.37 15.34
C VAL A 38 0.36 17.41 16.39
N PRO A 39 -0.63 17.13 17.25
CA PRO A 39 -0.99 18.07 18.30
C PRO A 39 0.11 18.16 19.37
N ASP A 40 0.25 19.33 20.00
CA ASP A 40 1.25 19.56 21.06
C ASP A 40 1.11 18.60 22.25
N THR A 41 -0.08 18.04 22.46
CA THR A 41 -0.41 17.12 23.56
C THR A 41 -0.07 15.67 23.26
N LEU A 42 0.35 15.33 22.03
CA LEU A 42 0.66 13.96 21.66
C LEU A 42 1.99 13.50 22.28
N THR A 43 1.94 12.41 23.05
CA THR A 43 3.15 11.74 23.53
C THR A 43 3.65 10.77 22.46
N LEU A 44 4.92 10.87 22.10
CA LEU A 44 5.60 9.93 21.22
C LEU A 44 6.42 8.89 22.02
N PRO A 45 6.58 7.64 21.52
CA PRO A 45 6.03 7.13 20.27
C PRO A 45 4.52 6.84 20.36
N ASP A 46 3.81 7.09 19.27
CA ASP A 46 2.40 6.72 19.09
C ASP A 46 2.31 5.83 17.85
N SER A 47 1.61 4.69 17.94
CA SER A 47 1.60 3.70 16.85
C SER A 47 0.97 4.24 15.56
N ARG A 48 0.04 5.19 15.65
CA ARG A 48 -0.58 5.83 14.48
C ARG A 48 0.42 6.75 13.78
N VAL A 49 1.28 7.43 14.53
CA VAL A 49 2.39 8.20 13.97
C VAL A 49 3.46 7.25 13.40
N SER A 50 3.79 6.17 14.10
CA SER A 50 4.76 5.18 13.63
C SER A 50 4.33 4.56 12.30
N ALA A 51 3.04 4.29 12.06
CA ALA A 51 2.55 3.78 10.79
C ALA A 51 2.89 4.70 9.61
N TRP A 52 2.74 6.02 9.78
CA TRP A 52 3.16 7.01 8.78
C TRP A 52 4.68 7.01 8.55
N LEU A 53 5.46 6.95 9.63
CA LEU A 53 6.92 6.98 9.55
C LEU A 53 7.48 5.72 8.90
N ASP A 54 6.98 4.54 9.29
CA ASP A 54 7.39 3.25 8.74
C ASP A 54 6.96 3.13 7.28
N SER A 55 5.74 3.52 6.93
CA SER A 55 5.27 3.52 5.53
C SER A 55 6.10 4.46 4.65
N ALA A 56 6.41 5.65 5.14
CA ALA A 56 7.29 6.57 4.41
C ALA A 56 8.71 6.03 4.28
N GLN A 57 9.23 5.37 5.33
CA GLN A 57 10.53 4.72 5.27
C GLN A 57 10.53 3.58 4.24
N GLU A 58 9.48 2.78 4.13
CA GLU A 58 9.31 1.74 3.11
C GLU A 58 9.27 2.33 1.69
N GLU A 59 8.53 3.42 1.48
CA GLU A 59 8.52 4.17 0.21
C GLU A 59 9.82 4.97 -0.06
N GLY A 60 10.73 5.02 0.92
CA GLY A 60 12.01 5.70 0.80
C GLY A 60 11.93 7.21 0.87
N LEU A 61 10.89 7.72 1.50
CA LEU A 61 10.66 9.14 1.78
C LEU A 61 11.11 9.48 3.20
N GLN A 62 11.29 10.77 3.47
CA GLN A 62 11.62 11.25 4.81
C GLN A 62 10.48 12.10 5.35
N ILE A 63 10.07 11.79 6.58
CA ILE A 63 9.08 12.57 7.32
C ILE A 63 9.75 13.18 8.56
N LYS A 64 9.46 14.46 8.79
CA LYS A 64 9.74 15.16 10.04
C LYS A 64 8.43 15.40 10.78
N VAL A 65 8.32 14.86 11.99
CA VAL A 65 7.22 15.17 12.88
C VAL A 65 7.37 16.60 13.40
N MET A 66 6.27 17.36 13.38
CA MET A 66 6.24 18.74 13.84
C MET A 66 4.95 18.96 14.65
N THR A 67 5.07 19.58 15.81
CA THR A 67 3.89 19.91 16.63
C THR A 67 3.22 21.19 16.14
N ASP A 68 1.97 21.44 16.56
CA ASP A 68 1.23 22.67 16.23
C ASP A 68 2.01 23.94 16.57
N SER A 69 2.53 24.04 17.80
CA SER A 69 3.31 25.19 18.24
C SER A 69 4.59 25.37 17.40
N GLN A 70 5.26 24.27 17.04
CA GLN A 70 6.44 24.33 16.19
C GLN A 70 6.11 24.78 14.77
N PHE A 71 5.01 24.29 14.20
CA PHE A 71 4.55 24.66 12.87
C PHE A 71 4.20 26.16 12.79
N MET A 72 3.44 26.66 13.76
CA MET A 72 3.09 28.08 13.83
C MET A 72 4.31 28.97 14.07
N ALA A 73 5.25 28.54 14.93
CA ALA A 73 6.48 29.28 15.20
C ALA A 73 7.47 29.28 14.01
N ALA A 74 7.42 28.26 13.15
CA ALA A 74 8.34 28.13 12.02
C ALA A 74 8.16 29.25 10.98
N GLY A 75 6.95 29.81 10.83
CA GLY A 75 6.67 30.94 9.94
C GLY A 75 7.25 30.76 8.52
N ALA A 76 8.04 31.73 8.05
CA ALA A 76 8.65 31.67 6.71
C ALA A 76 9.59 30.47 6.49
N SER A 77 10.11 29.85 7.57
CA SER A 77 10.96 28.65 7.44
C SER A 77 10.19 27.42 6.97
N LEU A 78 8.84 27.43 6.98
CA LEU A 78 8.04 26.34 6.42
C LEU A 78 8.25 26.16 4.91
N SER A 79 8.70 27.21 4.20
CA SER A 79 9.03 27.15 2.77
C SER A 79 10.13 26.14 2.41
N GLN A 80 10.93 25.70 3.39
CA GLN A 80 11.94 24.66 3.18
C GLN A 80 11.31 23.27 3.00
N TYR A 81 10.09 23.04 3.51
CA TYR A 81 9.43 21.74 3.44
C TYR A 81 8.45 21.72 2.26
N PRO A 82 8.66 20.82 1.28
CA PRO A 82 7.89 20.79 0.04
C PRO A 82 6.44 20.34 0.25
N GLY A 83 6.15 19.60 1.32
CA GLY A 83 4.81 19.11 1.62
C GLY A 83 4.51 18.96 3.10
N LEU A 84 3.22 19.07 3.42
CA LEU A 84 2.63 18.91 4.75
C LEU A 84 1.59 17.79 4.73
N ILE A 85 1.74 16.80 5.60
CA ILE A 85 0.78 15.73 5.83
C ILE A 85 -0.03 16.06 7.09
N LEU A 86 -1.33 16.00 6.95
CA LEU A 86 -2.32 16.16 8.01
C LEU A 86 -2.93 14.77 8.28
N PRO A 87 -2.43 14.02 9.28
CA PRO A 87 -2.73 12.61 9.44
C PRO A 87 -4.14 12.33 10.00
N ASP A 88 -4.70 11.18 9.64
CA ASP A 88 -5.92 10.64 10.27
C ASP A 88 -5.66 10.18 11.71
N GLN A 89 -6.71 10.18 12.53
CA GLN A 89 -6.80 9.76 13.94
C GLN A 89 -5.93 10.51 14.95
N VAL A 90 -4.75 10.98 14.55
CA VAL A 90 -3.74 11.58 15.44
C VAL A 90 -4.14 12.99 15.85
N HIS A 91 -4.75 13.74 14.93
CA HIS A 91 -5.01 15.17 15.09
C HIS A 91 -6.43 15.54 14.65
N THR A 92 -7.42 15.07 15.39
CA THR A 92 -8.84 15.29 15.07
C THR A 92 -9.36 16.66 15.51
N THR A 93 -8.61 17.37 16.35
CA THR A 93 -9.02 18.62 17.01
C THR A 93 -8.02 19.72 16.70
N ALA A 94 -8.43 20.72 15.93
CA ALA A 94 -7.58 21.85 15.57
C ALA A 94 -8.22 23.18 15.98
N ASP A 95 -7.45 24.13 16.51
CA ASP A 95 -7.92 25.50 16.72
C ASP A 95 -7.92 26.30 15.40
N ASP A 96 -8.65 27.43 15.37
CA ASP A 96 -8.80 28.24 14.15
C ASP A 96 -7.51 28.96 13.73
N THR A 97 -6.59 29.21 14.66
CA THR A 97 -5.27 29.80 14.37
C THR A 97 -4.42 28.79 13.59
N LEU A 98 -4.41 27.53 14.04
CA LEU A 98 -3.75 26.44 13.34
C LEU A 98 -4.35 26.20 11.94
N VAL A 99 -5.68 26.16 11.83
CA VAL A 99 -6.37 26.04 10.53
C VAL A 99 -5.95 27.17 9.58
N THR A 100 -5.90 28.40 10.08
CA THR A 100 -5.44 29.57 9.31
C THR A 100 -3.97 29.44 8.90
N ALA A 101 -3.10 28.95 9.79
CA ALA A 101 -1.69 28.72 9.50
C ALA A 101 -1.50 27.68 8.38
N ILE A 102 -2.28 26.59 8.39
CA ILE A 102 -2.28 25.55 7.35
C ILE A 102 -2.77 26.11 6.00
N GLN A 103 -3.87 26.89 6.02
CA GLN A 103 -4.36 27.57 4.83
C GLN A 103 -3.30 28.51 4.25
N ASN A 104 -2.63 29.30 5.11
CA ASN A 104 -1.55 30.19 4.70
C ASN A 104 -0.34 29.43 4.13
N TYR A 105 0.03 28.28 4.68
CA TYR A 105 1.08 27.44 4.11
C TYR A 105 0.75 27.04 2.66
N ALA A 106 -0.49 26.60 2.40
CA ALA A 106 -0.93 26.28 1.04
C ALA A 106 -1.01 27.52 0.13
N LEU A 107 -1.56 28.64 0.61
CA LEU A 107 -1.64 29.89 -0.17
C LEU A 107 -0.25 30.36 -0.63
N ASN A 108 0.78 30.15 0.19
CA ASN A 108 2.17 30.52 -0.08
C ASN A 108 2.96 29.48 -0.90
N GLY A 109 2.29 28.50 -1.52
CA GLY A 109 2.94 27.56 -2.44
C GLY A 109 3.11 26.13 -1.90
N GLY A 110 2.89 25.93 -0.60
CA GLY A 110 2.97 24.62 0.03
C GLY A 110 1.92 23.64 -0.51
N LYS A 111 2.24 22.34 -0.54
CA LYS A 111 1.27 21.30 -0.87
C LYS A 111 0.86 20.55 0.40
N VAL A 112 -0.44 20.35 0.56
CA VAL A 112 -1.01 19.71 1.76
C VAL A 112 -1.66 18.38 1.37
N MET A 113 -1.33 17.30 2.08
CA MET A 113 -2.09 16.05 2.06
C MET A 113 -3.04 16.07 3.25
N LEU A 114 -4.33 16.32 2.99
CA LEU A 114 -5.38 16.39 4.00
C LEU A 114 -6.06 15.03 4.11
N VAL A 115 -5.86 14.33 5.23
CA VAL A 115 -6.32 12.95 5.40
C VAL A 115 -7.51 12.87 6.36
N TYR A 116 -8.60 12.32 5.85
CA TYR A 116 -9.79 11.87 6.55
C TYR A 116 -10.32 12.82 7.64
N ASP A 117 -10.03 12.54 8.91
CA ASP A 117 -10.60 13.19 10.09
C ASP A 117 -9.68 14.23 10.74
N PHE A 118 -8.63 14.68 10.04
CA PHE A 118 -7.80 15.77 10.54
C PHE A 118 -8.63 17.05 10.81
N GLY A 119 -8.52 17.58 12.02
CA GLY A 119 -9.11 18.86 12.43
C GLY A 119 -10.64 18.94 12.29
N VAL A 120 -11.35 17.81 12.27
CA VAL A 120 -12.82 17.75 12.15
C VAL A 120 -13.54 18.41 13.32
N LEU A 121 -12.92 18.44 14.50
CA LEU A 121 -13.37 19.17 15.67
C LEU A 121 -12.63 20.50 15.83
N ASN A 122 -13.34 21.52 16.31
CA ASN A 122 -12.73 22.74 16.82
C ASN A 122 -12.12 22.53 18.21
N SER A 123 -11.40 23.51 18.74
CA SER A 123 -10.78 23.45 20.07
C SER A 123 -11.75 23.24 21.24
N ALA A 124 -13.04 23.53 21.04
CA ALA A 124 -14.10 23.26 22.01
C ALA A 124 -14.67 21.83 21.91
N GLY A 125 -14.16 21.00 21.00
CA GLY A 125 -14.56 19.60 20.82
C GLY A 125 -15.83 19.42 19.97
N PHE A 126 -16.23 20.41 19.18
CA PHE A 126 -17.44 20.34 18.35
C PHE A 126 -17.12 20.25 16.86
N TYR A 127 -17.95 19.51 16.12
CA TYR A 127 -18.00 19.62 14.67
C TYR A 127 -18.46 21.02 14.28
N VAL A 128 -17.77 21.63 13.34
CA VAL A 128 -18.10 22.98 12.88
C VAL A 128 -19.24 22.91 11.86
N SER A 129 -20.28 23.71 12.10
CA SER A 129 -21.44 23.87 11.21
C SER A 129 -21.15 24.91 10.12
N PRO A 130 -21.62 24.70 8.87
CA PRO A 130 -22.37 23.54 8.38
C PRO A 130 -21.49 22.41 7.84
N LYS A 131 -20.17 22.60 7.78
CA LYS A 131 -19.19 21.73 7.13
C LYS A 131 -17.78 21.95 7.69
N SER A 132 -16.85 21.05 7.35
CA SER A 132 -15.43 21.17 7.71
C SER A 132 -14.85 22.54 7.35
N ARG A 133 -14.04 23.08 8.25
CA ARG A 133 -13.24 24.31 8.03
C ARG A 133 -12.23 24.17 6.88
N PHE A 134 -11.91 22.94 6.47
CA PHE A 134 -11.04 22.66 5.33
C PHE A 134 -11.78 22.45 4.01
N SER A 135 -13.12 22.57 3.97
CA SER A 135 -13.90 22.32 2.74
C SER A 135 -13.46 23.18 1.55
N SER A 136 -13.04 24.44 1.80
CA SER A 136 -12.52 25.33 0.75
C SER A 136 -11.18 24.87 0.17
N MET A 137 -10.34 24.26 1.01
CA MET A 137 -9.08 23.65 0.60
C MET A 137 -9.31 22.35 -0.15
N ALA A 138 -10.20 21.49 0.35
CA ALA A 138 -10.57 20.22 -0.28
C ALA A 138 -11.29 20.42 -1.62
N GLY A 139 -11.99 21.54 -1.81
CA GLY A 139 -12.79 21.83 -3.02
C GLY A 139 -14.18 21.18 -3.01
N VAL A 140 -14.56 20.54 -1.90
CA VAL A 140 -15.88 19.92 -1.67
C VAL A 140 -16.30 20.13 -0.22
N ASP A 141 -17.60 20.08 0.02
CA ASP A 141 -18.16 20.15 1.36
C ASP A 141 -18.15 18.74 1.99
N TYR A 142 -17.54 18.59 3.16
CA TYR A 142 -17.45 17.32 3.91
C TYR A 142 -17.54 17.59 5.43
N VAL A 143 -17.69 16.54 6.25
CA VAL A 143 -18.03 16.66 7.70
C VAL A 143 -19.36 17.39 7.89
N LEU A 144 -20.40 16.88 7.23
CA LEU A 144 -21.72 17.51 7.13
C LEU A 144 -22.61 17.19 8.34
N TYR A 145 -22.15 17.53 9.55
CA TYR A 145 -22.78 17.12 10.80
C TYR A 145 -24.22 17.64 10.95
N ASP A 146 -24.51 18.88 10.56
CA ASP A 146 -25.87 19.43 10.61
C ASP A 146 -26.87 18.62 9.79
N GLN A 147 -26.39 18.08 8.67
CA GLN A 147 -27.22 17.30 7.78
C GLN A 147 -27.29 15.85 8.25
N TYR A 148 -26.17 15.20 8.55
CA TYR A 148 -26.10 13.75 8.75
C TYR A 148 -26.01 13.32 10.22
N GLY A 149 -25.74 14.23 11.14
CA GLY A 149 -25.40 13.92 12.53
C GLY A 149 -24.22 12.95 12.58
N GLY A 150 -24.32 11.93 13.44
CA GLY A 150 -23.32 10.87 13.53
C GLY A 150 -23.16 10.00 12.27
N ASN A 151 -24.06 10.09 11.28
CA ASN A 151 -24.04 9.28 10.06
C ASN A 151 -23.38 10.01 8.87
N MET A 152 -22.39 10.87 9.13
CA MET A 152 -21.72 11.64 8.07
C MET A 152 -20.59 10.87 7.35
N ILE A 153 -20.33 9.63 7.77
CA ILE A 153 -19.25 8.77 7.27
C ILE A 153 -19.86 7.52 6.69
N GLY A 154 -19.87 7.40 5.36
CA GLY A 154 -20.41 6.25 4.66
C GLY A 154 -19.39 5.13 4.54
N LEU A 155 -19.86 3.88 4.53
CA LEU A 155 -19.06 2.71 4.22
C LEU A 155 -19.46 2.18 2.83
N GLY A 156 -18.60 2.40 1.83
CA GLY A 156 -18.97 2.13 0.43
C GLY A 156 -17.77 1.79 -0.46
N ASN A 157 -18.05 1.33 -1.67
CA ASN A 157 -17.00 0.99 -2.62
C ASN A 157 -16.23 2.24 -3.06
N VAL A 158 -14.96 2.03 -3.39
CA VAL A 158 -14.05 3.05 -3.92
C VAL A 158 -13.68 2.67 -5.35
N THR A 159 -13.91 3.60 -6.26
CA THR A 159 -13.69 3.46 -7.70
C THR A 159 -12.75 4.53 -8.23
N GLY A 160 -12.00 4.20 -9.27
CA GLY A 160 -11.12 5.13 -9.96
C GLY A 160 -10.83 4.64 -11.38
N MET A 161 -10.32 5.52 -12.22
CA MET A 161 -9.80 5.10 -13.51
C MET A 161 -8.59 4.18 -13.28
N SER A 162 -8.45 3.15 -14.10
CA SER A 162 -7.36 2.18 -14.01
C SER A 162 -5.99 2.87 -13.99
N SER A 163 -5.80 3.94 -14.77
CA SER A 163 -4.58 4.75 -14.76
C SER A 163 -4.28 5.37 -13.39
N TRP A 164 -5.29 5.97 -12.74
CA TRP A 164 -5.17 6.54 -11.40
C TRP A 164 -4.90 5.46 -10.34
N LEU A 165 -5.54 4.30 -10.46
CA LEU A 165 -5.28 3.18 -9.58
C LEU A 165 -3.81 2.70 -9.71
N ARG A 166 -3.27 2.60 -10.92
CA ARG A 166 -1.83 2.28 -11.11
C ARG A 166 -0.92 3.39 -10.59
N THR A 167 -1.29 4.66 -10.75
CA THR A 167 -0.56 5.80 -10.17
C THR A 167 -0.50 5.74 -8.64
N LEU A 168 -1.60 5.31 -7.99
CA LEU A 168 -1.66 5.05 -6.54
C LEU A 168 -1.11 3.67 -6.16
N GLN A 169 -0.39 3.01 -7.07
CA GLN A 169 0.18 1.68 -6.88
C GLN A 169 -0.82 0.59 -6.47
N VAL A 170 -2.10 0.73 -6.83
CA VAL A 170 -3.08 -0.37 -6.78
C VAL A 170 -2.79 -1.29 -7.98
N PRO A 171 -2.22 -2.48 -7.78
CA PRO A 171 -1.76 -3.32 -8.88
C PRO A 171 -2.93 -3.91 -9.69
N PRO A 172 -2.68 -4.32 -10.95
CA PRO A 172 -3.62 -5.16 -11.69
C PRO A 172 -4.02 -6.39 -10.86
N GLY A 173 -5.32 -6.66 -10.77
CA GLY A 173 -5.89 -7.72 -9.94
C GLY A 173 -6.30 -7.31 -8.53
N LYS A 174 -5.77 -6.21 -7.97
CA LYS A 174 -6.32 -5.57 -6.75
C LYS A 174 -7.48 -4.60 -7.05
N SER A 175 -7.92 -4.62 -8.30
CA SER A 175 -9.04 -3.85 -8.81
C SER A 175 -9.71 -4.64 -9.93
N MET A 176 -11.02 -4.47 -10.09
CA MET A 176 -11.82 -5.12 -11.12
C MET A 176 -12.68 -4.09 -11.84
N ALA A 177 -13.01 -4.34 -13.11
CA ALA A 177 -13.87 -3.46 -13.90
C ALA A 177 -15.18 -3.14 -13.17
N TRP A 178 -15.52 -1.86 -13.09
CA TRP A 178 -16.73 -1.38 -12.40
C TRP A 178 -17.81 -1.01 -13.41
N THR A 179 -18.99 -1.63 -13.28
CA THR A 179 -20.17 -1.28 -14.09
C THR A 179 -21.28 -0.75 -13.20
N THR A 180 -22.17 0.10 -13.72
CA THR A 180 -23.31 0.62 -12.94
C THR A 180 -24.27 -0.47 -12.46
N THR A 181 -24.27 -1.66 -13.06
CA THR A 181 -25.01 -2.83 -12.57
C THR A 181 -24.32 -3.50 -11.36
N SER A 182 -23.01 -3.27 -11.17
CA SER A 182 -22.27 -3.75 -10.01
C SER A 182 -22.66 -3.04 -8.70
N SER A 183 -23.33 -1.88 -8.76
CA SER A 183 -23.76 -1.14 -7.56
C SER A 183 -25.05 -1.69 -6.92
N THR A 184 -25.82 -2.52 -7.61
CA THR A 184 -27.06 -3.12 -7.08
C THR A 184 -26.83 -4.45 -6.36
N THR A 185 -25.65 -5.05 -6.52
CA THR A 185 -25.31 -6.38 -5.95
C THR A 185 -24.59 -6.29 -4.59
N THR A 186 -24.28 -5.09 -4.09
CA THR A 186 -23.50 -4.88 -2.85
C THR A 186 -24.33 -4.58 -1.60
N THR A 187 -25.66 -4.70 -1.64
CA THR A 187 -26.38 -5.11 -0.41
C THR A 187 -25.83 -6.49 -0.02
N ALA A 188 -25.48 -6.67 1.25
CA ALA A 188 -24.75 -7.83 1.81
C ALA A 188 -25.47 -9.21 1.69
N THR A 189 -26.19 -9.47 0.60
CA THR A 189 -27.11 -10.61 0.45
C THR A 189 -27.22 -11.21 -0.96
N ALA A 190 -26.33 -10.93 -1.92
CA ALA A 190 -26.44 -11.54 -3.25
C ALA A 190 -25.17 -12.25 -3.72
N LEU A 191 -24.96 -13.49 -3.26
CA LEU A 191 -24.02 -14.44 -3.84
C LEU A 191 -24.63 -15.86 -3.87
N ALA A 192 -25.52 -16.08 -4.84
CA ALA A 192 -25.82 -17.40 -5.40
C ALA A 192 -26.20 -17.27 -6.89
N SER A 193 -25.32 -17.79 -7.76
CA SER A 193 -25.56 -18.23 -9.15
C SER A 193 -25.95 -17.21 -10.27
N PRO A 194 -25.71 -17.58 -11.55
CA PRO A 194 -25.56 -16.63 -12.64
C PRO A 194 -26.87 -16.33 -13.38
N SER A 195 -26.89 -15.17 -14.03
CA SER A 195 -27.79 -14.72 -15.10
C SER A 195 -29.27 -14.48 -14.77
N THR A 196 -29.69 -13.22 -14.87
CA THR A 196 -30.77 -12.81 -15.78
C THR A 196 -30.77 -11.29 -15.93
N ALA A 197 -30.76 -10.84 -17.17
CA ALA A 197 -30.83 -9.43 -17.54
C ALA A 197 -32.20 -8.85 -17.15
N GLY A 198 -32.18 -7.78 -16.35
CA GLY A 198 -33.35 -6.99 -16.01
C GLY A 198 -32.97 -5.52 -15.99
N THR A 199 -33.42 -4.78 -16.99
CA THR A 199 -33.26 -3.33 -17.09
C THR A 199 -34.17 -2.66 -16.07
N SER A 200 -33.61 -2.01 -15.05
CA SER A 200 -34.35 -1.09 -14.18
C SER A 200 -33.57 0.20 -13.95
N THR A 201 -33.95 1.21 -14.73
CA THR A 201 -33.74 2.63 -14.43
C THR A 201 -34.79 3.08 -13.43
N SER A 202 -34.46 3.16 -12.14
CA SER A 202 -35.14 4.05 -11.19
C SER A 202 -34.43 4.09 -9.84
N SER A 203 -34.28 5.32 -9.33
CA SER A 203 -34.05 5.70 -7.93
C SER A 203 -34.64 4.76 -6.88
N THR A 204 -33.87 4.43 -5.85
CA THR A 204 -34.45 3.94 -4.60
C THR A 204 -33.69 4.43 -3.38
N SER A 205 -34.46 5.01 -2.47
CA SER A 205 -34.21 5.18 -1.04
C SER A 205 -33.79 3.87 -0.35
N GLY A 206 -32.60 3.35 -0.68
CA GLY A 206 -31.98 2.21 0.00
C GLY A 206 -31.26 2.69 1.26
N SER A 207 -31.36 1.91 2.34
CA SER A 207 -30.56 2.19 3.51
C SER A 207 -29.10 1.83 3.24
N THR A 208 -28.18 2.73 3.55
CA THR A 208 -26.73 2.54 3.39
C THR A 208 -26.05 2.37 4.75
N LEU A 209 -24.85 1.80 4.76
CA LEU A 209 -24.04 1.67 5.96
C LEU A 209 -23.24 2.95 6.21
N PHE A 210 -23.20 3.35 7.47
CA PHE A 210 -22.41 4.47 7.98
C PHE A 210 -21.59 4.03 9.20
N LEU A 211 -20.53 4.76 9.52
CA LEU A 211 -19.88 4.68 10.82
C LEU A 211 -20.55 5.65 11.79
N ALA A 212 -20.59 5.30 13.07
CA ALA A 212 -21.18 6.12 14.12
C ALA A 212 -20.17 7.16 14.66
N ALA A 213 -20.16 8.34 14.04
CA ALA A 213 -19.30 9.45 14.45
C ALA A 213 -19.89 10.23 15.64
N SER A 214 -19.01 10.71 16.53
CA SER A 214 -19.37 11.57 17.67
C SER A 214 -18.16 12.42 18.08
N PRO A 215 -18.30 13.46 18.92
CA PRO A 215 -17.14 14.19 19.45
C PRO A 215 -16.09 13.32 20.16
N SER A 216 -16.49 12.18 20.74
CA SER A 216 -15.55 11.21 21.35
C SER A 216 -15.04 10.15 20.37
N ASN A 217 -15.60 10.09 19.16
CA ASN A 217 -15.20 9.22 18.06
C ASN A 217 -15.25 10.00 16.73
N PRO A 218 -14.37 11.00 16.52
CA PRO A 218 -14.60 12.04 15.51
C PRO A 218 -14.65 11.51 14.07
N GLY A 219 -13.77 10.55 13.77
CA GLY A 219 -13.74 9.83 12.49
C GLY A 219 -14.62 8.57 12.43
N GLY A 220 -15.41 8.27 13.46
CA GLY A 220 -16.29 7.09 13.46
C GLY A 220 -15.57 5.73 13.56
N LEU A 221 -14.23 5.69 13.70
CA LEU A 221 -13.42 4.48 13.58
C LEU A 221 -13.38 3.62 14.86
N ALA A 222 -13.80 4.15 16.00
CA ALA A 222 -13.87 3.35 17.23
C ALA A 222 -14.82 2.16 17.03
N ASN A 223 -14.33 0.95 17.33
CA ASN A 223 -15.03 -0.33 17.14
C ASN A 223 -15.38 -0.69 15.69
N TYR A 224 -14.98 0.14 14.71
CA TYR A 224 -14.94 -0.32 13.34
C TYR A 224 -13.86 -1.41 13.26
N ASN A 225 -14.14 -2.45 12.48
CA ASN A 225 -13.15 -3.46 12.14
C ASN A 225 -13.18 -3.54 10.62
N HIS A 226 -12.16 -2.94 9.99
CA HIS A 226 -11.97 -3.07 8.55
C HIS A 226 -11.49 -4.47 8.17
N GLY A 227 -10.97 -5.21 9.16
CA GLY A 227 -10.24 -6.46 9.04
C GLY A 227 -10.82 -7.38 7.98
N ALA A 228 -10.11 -7.42 6.85
CA ALA A 228 -10.16 -8.48 5.87
C ALA A 228 -9.38 -9.71 6.39
N TRP A 229 -9.67 -10.13 7.64
CA TRP A 229 -9.28 -11.45 8.11
C TRP A 229 -10.12 -12.45 7.34
N PHE A 230 -9.45 -13.41 6.70
CA PHE A 230 -10.08 -14.57 6.09
C PHE A 230 -10.98 -15.26 7.14
N GLN A 231 -12.27 -14.97 7.08
CA GLN A 231 -13.32 -15.70 7.78
C GLN A 231 -14.01 -16.60 6.76
N TYR A 232 -13.26 -17.54 6.19
CA TYR A 232 -13.88 -18.67 5.52
C TYR A 232 -13.90 -19.86 6.48
N ALA A 233 -14.96 -20.64 6.39
CA ALA A 233 -14.99 -21.96 7.02
C ALA A 233 -14.55 -22.96 5.95
N THR A 234 -13.51 -23.74 6.25
CA THR A 234 -13.26 -24.97 5.50
C THR A 234 -14.29 -26.02 5.95
N PRO A 235 -14.78 -26.87 5.04
CA PRO A 235 -15.58 -28.02 5.43
C PRO A 235 -14.82 -28.87 6.46
N PRO A 236 -15.50 -29.49 7.44
CA PRO A 236 -14.85 -30.33 8.45
C PRO A 236 -13.99 -31.48 7.90
N THR A 237 -14.15 -31.81 6.62
CA THR A 237 -13.46 -32.88 5.89
C THR A 237 -12.22 -32.42 5.12
N GLY A 238 -11.80 -31.14 5.23
CA GLY A 238 -10.62 -30.58 4.53
C GLY A 238 -10.82 -30.35 3.02
N SER A 239 -11.63 -31.19 2.37
CA SER A 239 -12.00 -31.08 0.96
C SER A 239 -13.43 -30.52 0.79
N GLY A 240 -13.60 -29.48 -0.03
CA GLY A 240 -14.89 -28.97 -0.49
C GLY A 240 -14.90 -27.49 -0.84
N VAL A 241 -16.08 -26.95 -1.18
CA VAL A 241 -16.24 -25.55 -1.59
C VAL A 241 -15.98 -24.63 -0.40
N LEU A 242 -15.01 -23.72 -0.52
CA LEU A 242 -14.79 -22.65 0.44
C LEU A 242 -16.09 -21.87 0.67
N SER A 243 -16.65 -21.95 1.88
CA SER A 243 -17.80 -21.15 2.25
C SER A 243 -17.32 -19.80 2.76
N GLN A 244 -17.44 -18.78 1.93
CA GLN A 244 -17.10 -17.41 2.30
C GLN A 244 -18.16 -16.87 3.26
N THR A 245 -17.76 -16.49 4.48
CA THR A 245 -18.63 -15.69 5.33
C THR A 245 -18.37 -14.22 5.00
N PRO A 246 -19.42 -13.38 4.83
CA PRO A 246 -19.22 -11.95 4.68
C PRO A 246 -18.35 -11.40 5.82
N PRO A 247 -17.46 -10.42 5.56
CA PRO A 247 -16.68 -9.79 6.62
C PRO A 247 -17.60 -9.34 7.75
N LYS A 248 -17.30 -9.73 9.00
CA LYS A 248 -18.03 -9.24 10.18
C LYS A 248 -17.61 -7.80 10.47
N LEU A 249 -18.18 -6.87 9.71
CA LEU A 249 -18.04 -5.45 9.95
C LEU A 249 -18.71 -5.11 11.29
N THR A 250 -17.95 -4.49 12.20
CA THR A 250 -18.45 -3.97 13.48
C THR A 250 -18.48 -2.45 13.45
N GLY A 251 -19.18 -1.81 14.41
CA GLY A 251 -19.20 -0.35 14.51
C GLY A 251 -20.00 0.38 13.42
N THR A 252 -20.76 -0.34 12.60
CA THR A 252 -21.58 0.22 11.52
C THR A 252 -23.03 0.44 11.96
N VAL A 253 -23.66 1.49 11.43
CA VAL A 253 -25.09 1.79 11.58
C VAL A 253 -25.76 1.94 10.22
N THR A 254 -27.04 1.61 10.16
CA THR A 254 -27.85 1.69 8.94
C THR A 254 -28.57 3.03 8.90
N GLY A 255 -28.45 3.77 7.81
CA GLY A 255 -29.04 5.11 7.66
C GLY A 255 -29.53 5.40 6.25
N LYS A 256 -30.13 6.57 6.05
CA LYS A 256 -30.55 7.07 4.73
C LYS A 256 -29.59 8.13 4.23
N LEU A 257 -29.23 8.07 2.96
CA LEU A 257 -28.50 9.14 2.30
C LEU A 257 -29.45 10.34 2.10
N LYS A 258 -29.15 11.47 2.75
CA LYS A 258 -30.05 12.64 2.80
C LYS A 258 -29.96 13.54 1.57
N LYS A 259 -28.85 13.53 0.84
CA LYS A 259 -28.66 14.24 -0.43
C LYS A 259 -27.62 13.51 -1.29
N THR A 260 -28.00 13.22 -2.52
CA THR A 260 -27.11 12.64 -3.53
C THR A 260 -26.43 13.75 -4.30
N THR A 261 -25.14 13.97 -4.06
CA THR A 261 -24.26 14.46 -5.12
C THR A 261 -23.87 13.22 -5.91
N THR A 262 -24.54 12.97 -7.03
CA THR A 262 -24.17 11.85 -7.88
C THR A 262 -22.87 12.21 -8.59
N TYR A 263 -21.75 11.72 -8.07
CA TYR A 263 -20.51 11.66 -8.84
C TYR A 263 -20.71 10.55 -9.88
N THR A 264 -21.04 10.93 -11.11
CA THR A 264 -21.18 9.97 -12.21
C THR A 264 -19.81 9.61 -12.76
N ALA A 265 -19.63 8.40 -13.27
CA ALA A 265 -18.39 7.97 -13.94
C ALA A 265 -17.91 8.96 -15.01
N ASN A 266 -18.81 9.74 -15.62
CA ASN A 266 -18.48 10.79 -16.59
C ASN A 266 -17.61 11.91 -16.00
N SER A 267 -17.65 12.16 -14.68
CA SER A 267 -16.73 13.12 -14.01
C SER A 267 -15.29 12.61 -13.90
N LEU A 268 -15.06 11.31 -14.12
CA LEU A 268 -13.73 10.70 -14.24
C LEU A 268 -13.26 10.62 -15.71
N LEU A 269 -14.19 10.60 -16.66
CA LEU A 269 -13.90 10.56 -18.10
C LEU A 269 -13.63 11.97 -18.69
N SER A 270 -14.13 13.04 -18.07
CA SER A 270 -13.99 14.42 -18.55
C SER A 270 -12.73 15.14 -18.07
N THR A 271 -12.04 14.60 -17.06
CA THR A 271 -10.75 15.13 -16.62
C THR A 271 -9.68 14.59 -17.55
N SER A 272 -8.88 15.49 -18.14
CA SER A 272 -7.73 15.11 -18.97
C SER A 272 -6.91 14.10 -18.18
N THR A 273 -6.85 12.85 -18.66
CA THR A 273 -5.86 11.86 -18.24
C THR A 273 -4.53 12.60 -18.13
N GLY A 274 -3.96 12.65 -16.92
CA GLY A 274 -2.82 13.50 -16.64
C GLY A 274 -1.73 13.25 -17.68
N LYS A 275 -1.15 14.30 -18.25
CA LYS A 275 -0.06 14.19 -19.26
C LYS A 275 1.11 13.29 -18.81
N THR A 276 1.23 13.02 -17.52
CA THR A 276 2.19 12.10 -16.88
C THR A 276 1.78 10.63 -16.84
N ALA A 277 0.50 10.29 -16.98
CA ALA A 277 0.05 8.88 -17.06
C ALA A 277 0.44 8.23 -18.40
N ASN A 278 0.54 9.03 -19.47
CA ASN A 278 0.86 8.55 -20.81
C ASN A 278 2.31 8.08 -21.00
N THR A 279 3.25 8.45 -20.12
CA THR A 279 4.65 8.03 -20.25
C THR A 279 4.93 6.63 -19.69
N LEU A 280 4.09 6.10 -18.80
CA LEU A 280 4.23 4.74 -18.25
C LEU A 280 3.53 3.66 -19.08
N ALA A 281 2.68 4.05 -20.04
CA ALA A 281 1.87 3.14 -20.86
C ALA A 281 2.45 2.83 -22.25
N SER A 282 3.67 3.29 -22.57
CA SER A 282 4.14 3.35 -23.97
C SER A 282 4.63 2.04 -24.60
N THR A 283 4.44 0.87 -23.97
CA THR A 283 4.84 -0.41 -24.58
C THR A 283 3.83 -1.57 -24.44
N LEU A 284 2.57 -1.31 -24.13
CA LEU A 284 1.53 -2.35 -24.13
C LEU A 284 0.38 -1.94 -25.05
N ALA A 285 -0.21 -2.92 -25.73
CA ALA A 285 -1.42 -2.76 -26.54
C ALA A 285 -2.39 -1.84 -25.81
N THR A 286 -2.94 -0.84 -26.53
CA THR A 286 -3.86 0.20 -26.06
C THR A 286 -4.88 -0.33 -25.05
N THR A 287 -4.53 -0.38 -23.77
CA THR A 287 -5.48 -0.69 -22.71
C THR A 287 -6.28 0.56 -22.50
N THR A 288 -7.54 0.54 -22.97
CA THR A 288 -8.51 1.59 -22.69
C THR A 288 -8.52 1.85 -21.19
N ASP A 289 -8.36 3.11 -20.78
CA ASP A 289 -8.47 3.47 -19.37
C ASP A 289 -9.92 3.22 -18.93
N THR A 290 -10.13 2.24 -18.05
CA THR A 290 -11.46 1.82 -17.61
C THR A 290 -11.72 2.19 -16.16
N LEU A 291 -12.99 2.44 -15.84
CA LEU A 291 -13.40 2.58 -14.44
C LEU A 291 -13.31 1.23 -13.73
N GLU A 292 -12.60 1.18 -12.62
CA GLU A 292 -12.41 -0.01 -11.80
C GLU A 292 -12.75 0.29 -10.33
N GLY A 293 -13.15 -0.75 -9.59
CA GLY A 293 -13.33 -0.70 -8.14
C GLY A 293 -12.25 -1.51 -7.44
N ILE A 294 -11.77 -1.02 -6.28
CA ILE A 294 -10.79 -1.74 -5.47
C ILE A 294 -11.41 -3.05 -4.98
N SER A 295 -10.68 -4.15 -5.18
CA SER A 295 -11.12 -5.50 -4.84
C SER A 295 -10.21 -6.14 -3.80
N GLY A 296 -10.67 -7.21 -3.14
CA GLY A 296 -9.90 -8.04 -2.23
C GLY A 296 -10.02 -9.50 -2.61
N TYR A 297 -8.96 -10.25 -2.33
CA TYR A 297 -8.93 -11.70 -2.50
C TYR A 297 -10.15 -12.32 -1.80
N VAL A 298 -10.83 -13.27 -2.44
CA VAL A 298 -12.09 -13.91 -1.99
C VAL A 298 -13.31 -12.97 -2.00
N TYR A 299 -13.21 -11.76 -1.44
CA TYR A 299 -14.34 -10.86 -1.18
C TYR A 299 -14.90 -10.13 -2.41
N GLY A 300 -14.08 -9.87 -3.44
CA GLY A 300 -14.48 -9.00 -4.54
C GLY A 300 -14.37 -7.53 -4.14
N PHE A 301 -15.33 -6.67 -4.51
CA PHE A 301 -15.23 -5.24 -4.23
C PHE A 301 -15.22 -4.95 -2.73
N LEU A 302 -14.21 -4.20 -2.28
CA LEU A 302 -14.08 -3.79 -0.89
C LEU A 302 -14.86 -2.50 -0.62
N THR A 303 -15.19 -2.28 0.64
CA THR A 303 -15.82 -1.05 1.12
C THR A 303 -14.90 -0.32 2.07
N TYR A 304 -14.84 1.00 1.93
CA TYR A 304 -14.00 1.87 2.74
C TYR A 304 -14.84 2.97 3.40
N PRO A 305 -14.49 3.38 4.63
CA PRO A 305 -15.11 4.52 5.27
C PRO A 305 -14.63 5.82 4.59
N SER A 306 -15.57 6.72 4.32
CA SER A 306 -15.31 8.05 3.78
C SER A 306 -16.40 9.02 4.24
N PHE A 307 -16.04 10.28 4.53
CA PHE A 307 -17.05 11.31 4.78
C PHE A 307 -17.92 11.50 3.53
N VAL A 308 -19.23 11.69 3.71
CA VAL A 308 -20.10 12.08 2.60
C VAL A 308 -19.65 13.45 2.08
N THR A 309 -19.40 13.55 0.77
CA THR A 309 -18.98 14.80 0.13
C THR A 309 -20.07 15.38 -0.77
N GLN A 310 -20.17 16.71 -0.77
CA GLN A 310 -21.13 17.46 -1.58
C GLN A 310 -20.50 18.65 -2.30
N GLY A 311 -21.20 19.15 -3.32
CA GLY A 311 -20.75 20.25 -4.16
C GLY A 311 -20.18 19.77 -5.51
N THR A 312 -19.85 20.73 -6.37
CA THR A 312 -19.18 20.45 -7.65
C THR A 312 -17.68 20.50 -7.44
N TYR A 313 -16.99 19.38 -7.70
CA TYR A 313 -15.54 19.35 -7.65
C TYR A 313 -14.94 19.75 -8.99
N THR A 314 -14.12 20.80 -8.98
CA THR A 314 -13.44 21.33 -10.17
C THR A 314 -11.94 20.96 -10.23
N GLY A 315 -11.44 20.30 -9.19
CA GLY A 315 -10.07 19.79 -9.13
C GLY A 315 -9.87 18.52 -9.97
N THR A 316 -8.68 17.94 -9.84
CA THR A 316 -8.37 16.66 -10.48
C THR A 316 -8.90 15.52 -9.62
N THR A 317 -9.98 14.89 -10.04
CA THR A 317 -10.54 13.70 -9.38
C THR A 317 -9.58 12.52 -9.50
N ILE A 318 -9.31 11.82 -8.40
CA ILE A 318 -8.45 10.64 -8.36
C ILE A 318 -9.31 9.39 -8.07
N LEU A 319 -9.95 9.35 -6.89
CA LEU A 319 -10.89 8.29 -6.50
C LEU A 319 -12.26 8.86 -6.13
N THR A 320 -13.31 8.09 -6.37
CA THR A 320 -14.69 8.38 -5.98
C THR A 320 -15.32 7.20 -5.28
N SER A 321 -16.41 7.45 -4.56
CA SER A 321 -17.37 6.46 -4.14
C SER A 321 -18.66 6.70 -4.92
N PRO A 322 -19.18 5.71 -5.64
CA PRO A 322 -20.47 5.82 -6.33
C PRO A 322 -21.63 6.22 -5.40
N THR A 323 -21.49 5.96 -4.10
CA THR A 323 -22.51 6.22 -3.08
C THR A 323 -22.25 7.51 -2.29
N PHE A 324 -20.99 7.83 -1.96
CA PHE A 324 -20.65 8.89 -0.99
C PHE A 324 -19.84 10.06 -1.56
N GLY A 325 -19.52 10.03 -2.85
CA GLY A 325 -18.96 11.16 -3.60
C GLY A 325 -17.44 11.13 -3.78
N LEU A 326 -16.77 12.27 -3.72
CA LEU A 326 -15.31 12.37 -3.82
C LEU A 326 -14.62 11.61 -2.68
N VAL A 327 -13.71 10.70 -3.03
CA VAL A 327 -12.87 9.97 -2.08
C VAL A 327 -11.46 10.57 -2.07
N SER A 328 -10.92 10.94 -3.22
CA SER A 328 -9.70 11.71 -3.27
C SER A 328 -9.58 12.56 -4.53
N GLY A 329 -8.87 13.66 -4.40
CA GLY A 329 -8.62 14.57 -5.50
C GLY A 329 -7.58 15.63 -5.16
N TYR A 330 -6.99 16.20 -6.20
CA TYR A 330 -6.09 17.34 -6.08
C TYR A 330 -6.80 18.66 -6.44
N ASN A 331 -6.87 19.57 -5.46
CA ASN A 331 -7.43 20.91 -5.63
C ASN A 331 -6.32 21.96 -5.55
N THR A 332 -6.25 22.87 -6.52
CA THR A 332 -5.36 24.03 -6.45
C THR A 332 -5.88 25.02 -5.39
N TYR A 333 -4.99 25.55 -4.56
CA TYR A 333 -5.36 26.49 -3.49
C TYR A 333 -4.26 27.54 -3.32
N GLY A 334 -4.54 28.78 -3.73
CA GLY A 334 -3.53 29.82 -3.89
C GLY A 334 -2.40 29.37 -4.83
N ASN A 335 -1.14 29.62 -4.44
CA ASN A 335 0.03 29.16 -5.20
C ASN A 335 0.36 27.67 -4.96
N GLY A 336 -0.24 27.06 -3.94
CA GLY A 336 -0.02 25.69 -3.51
C GLY A 336 -1.14 24.76 -3.98
N GLY A 337 -1.61 23.91 -3.07
CA GLY A 337 -2.76 23.04 -3.33
C GLY A 337 -2.89 21.91 -2.32
N VAL A 338 -4.00 21.21 -2.40
CA VAL A 338 -4.40 20.18 -1.45
C VAL A 338 -4.71 18.88 -2.16
N LEU A 339 -3.98 17.83 -1.80
CA LEU A 339 -4.37 16.46 -2.05
C LEU A 339 -5.32 16.05 -0.92
N PHE A 340 -6.61 16.05 -1.21
CA PHE A 340 -7.64 15.58 -0.29
C PHE A 340 -7.73 14.06 -0.38
N VAL A 341 -7.61 13.37 0.76
CA VAL A 341 -7.73 11.91 0.87
C VAL A 341 -8.73 11.57 1.96
N ASN A 342 -9.95 11.27 1.54
CA ASN A 342 -11.09 10.97 2.40
C ASN A 342 -11.14 9.49 2.79
N LEU A 343 -9.98 8.93 3.17
CA LEU A 343 -9.79 7.55 3.61
C LEU A 343 -8.86 7.55 4.83
N PRO A 344 -9.13 6.77 5.88
CA PRO A 344 -8.31 6.77 7.09
C PRO A 344 -7.08 5.88 6.91
N LEU A 345 -6.04 6.42 6.27
CA LEU A 345 -4.92 5.63 5.76
C LEU A 345 -4.14 4.88 6.85
N ALA A 346 -3.76 5.54 7.95
CA ALA A 346 -3.02 4.89 9.03
C ALA A 346 -3.90 3.89 9.81
N TYR A 347 -5.19 4.19 9.96
CA TYR A 347 -6.12 3.23 10.53
C TYR A 347 -6.24 1.96 9.67
N LEU A 348 -6.40 2.10 8.36
CA LEU A 348 -6.51 0.96 7.44
C LEU A 348 -5.26 0.09 7.50
N ASP A 349 -4.07 0.68 7.55
CA ASP A 349 -2.81 -0.06 7.75
C ASP A 349 -2.82 -0.83 9.08
N GLY A 350 -3.26 -0.18 10.17
CA GLY A 350 -3.50 -0.81 11.46
C GLY A 350 -4.52 -1.96 11.45
N GLN A 351 -5.39 -2.01 10.45
CA GLN A 351 -6.39 -3.05 10.21
C GLN A 351 -5.99 -4.00 9.06
N THR A 352 -4.71 -4.05 8.71
CA THR A 352 -4.16 -4.91 7.65
C THR A 352 -4.60 -4.56 6.23
N ASP A 353 -4.86 -3.29 5.92
CA ASP A 353 -5.02 -2.77 4.54
C ASP A 353 -4.14 -1.52 4.32
N GLY A 354 -2.82 -1.74 4.31
CA GLY A 354 -1.82 -0.68 4.16
C GLY A 354 -1.55 -0.23 2.72
N MET A 355 -2.14 -0.86 1.71
CA MET A 355 -1.79 -0.57 0.31
C MET A 355 -1.95 0.92 -0.04
N LEU A 356 -3.01 1.55 0.46
CA LEU A 356 -3.32 2.94 0.10
C LEU A 356 -2.43 3.95 0.82
N ILE A 357 -1.94 3.70 2.05
CA ILE A 357 -1.01 4.64 2.70
C ILE A 357 0.29 4.74 1.91
N HIS A 358 0.83 3.61 1.46
CA HIS A 358 1.99 3.52 0.57
C HIS A 358 1.76 4.22 -0.76
N GLY A 359 0.65 3.91 -1.43
CA GLY A 359 0.27 4.52 -2.71
C GLY A 359 0.17 6.05 -2.67
N TYR A 360 -0.47 6.60 -1.63
CA TYR A 360 -0.60 8.05 -1.49
C TYR A 360 0.70 8.72 -1.07
N LEU A 361 1.51 8.10 -0.20
CA LEU A 361 2.84 8.61 0.15
C LEU A 361 3.73 8.69 -1.10
N HIS A 362 3.75 7.61 -1.89
CA HIS A 362 4.47 7.56 -3.16
C HIS A 362 4.02 8.68 -4.10
N TYR A 363 2.70 8.80 -4.34
CA TYR A 363 2.16 9.82 -5.23
C TYR A 363 2.46 11.24 -4.75
N PHE A 364 2.21 11.53 -3.47
CA PHE A 364 2.43 12.85 -2.88
C PHE A 364 3.91 13.24 -2.92
N GLY A 365 4.80 12.36 -2.43
CA GLY A 365 6.23 12.64 -2.34
C GLY A 365 6.93 12.62 -3.71
N THR A 366 6.78 11.55 -4.49
CA THR A 366 7.63 11.34 -5.66
C THR A 366 7.03 11.90 -6.95
N GLN A 367 5.71 11.85 -7.14
CA GLN A 367 5.09 12.28 -8.41
C GLN A 367 4.62 13.74 -8.37
N MET A 368 4.02 14.16 -7.26
CA MET A 368 3.51 15.52 -7.12
C MET A 368 4.61 16.49 -6.71
N LEU A 369 5.44 16.11 -5.73
CA LEU A 369 6.52 16.95 -5.20
C LEU A 369 7.88 16.72 -5.87
N ASN A 370 8.00 15.68 -6.71
CA ASN A 370 9.26 15.30 -7.38
C ASN A 370 10.41 15.06 -6.39
N LEU A 371 10.12 14.55 -5.19
CA LEU A 371 11.17 14.26 -4.21
C LEU A 371 12.00 13.05 -4.63
N PRO A 372 13.30 13.06 -4.31
CA PRO A 372 14.12 11.87 -4.43
C PRO A 372 13.67 10.84 -3.37
N SER A 373 13.80 9.55 -3.68
CA SER A 373 13.49 8.47 -2.74
C SER A 373 14.56 7.39 -2.72
N LEU A 374 14.61 6.61 -1.65
CA LEU A 374 15.43 5.41 -1.53
C LEU A 374 14.63 4.17 -1.97
N SER A 375 15.08 3.50 -3.03
CA SER A 375 14.42 2.33 -3.59
C SER A 375 14.09 1.25 -2.53
N PRO A 376 12.90 0.63 -2.57
CA PRO A 376 12.53 -0.50 -1.71
C PRO A 376 13.15 -1.83 -2.17
N LEU A 377 13.85 -1.85 -3.31
CA LEU A 377 14.50 -3.05 -3.83
C LEU A 377 16.00 -2.84 -4.12
N PRO A 378 16.81 -3.91 -4.04
CA PRO A 378 18.24 -3.84 -4.35
C PRO A 378 18.45 -3.42 -5.80
N LYS A 379 19.33 -2.43 -6.00
CA LYS A 379 19.60 -1.79 -7.30
C LYS A 379 18.37 -1.20 -8.00
N ALA A 380 17.29 -0.97 -7.25
CA ALA A 380 15.97 -0.65 -7.79
C ALA A 380 15.45 -1.62 -8.86
N MET A 381 15.93 -2.87 -8.84
CA MET A 381 15.53 -3.91 -9.78
C MET A 381 14.19 -4.48 -9.36
N ALA A 382 13.15 -4.24 -10.15
CA ALA A 382 11.82 -4.78 -9.91
C ALA A 382 11.81 -6.31 -9.93
N GLY A 383 10.76 -6.91 -9.37
CA GLY A 383 10.66 -8.35 -9.36
C GLY A 383 9.36 -8.89 -8.81
N LEU A 384 9.29 -10.21 -8.75
CA LEU A 384 8.24 -10.91 -8.02
C LEU A 384 8.87 -11.94 -7.09
N VAL A 385 8.15 -12.24 -6.03
CA VAL A 385 8.32 -13.47 -5.25
C VAL A 385 7.31 -14.48 -5.77
N PHE A 386 7.77 -15.64 -6.20
CA PHE A 386 6.90 -16.78 -6.49
C PHE A 386 6.97 -17.76 -5.32
N ASN A 387 5.89 -17.81 -4.53
CA ASN A 387 5.80 -18.66 -3.36
C ASN A 387 5.07 -19.98 -3.70
N TRP A 388 5.71 -21.12 -3.46
CA TRP A 388 5.15 -22.44 -3.74
C TRP A 388 4.76 -23.14 -2.46
N HIS A 389 3.48 -23.48 -2.34
CA HIS A 389 2.90 -24.08 -1.14
C HIS A 389 2.81 -25.60 -1.32
N PHE A 390 3.47 -26.34 -0.43
CA PHE A 390 3.42 -27.80 -0.36
C PHE A 390 2.59 -28.21 0.86
N CYS A 391 1.27 -28.19 0.66
CA CYS A 391 0.28 -28.39 1.71
C CYS A 391 0.17 -29.86 2.18
N ALA A 392 0.22 -30.81 1.24
CA ALA A 392 -0.01 -32.22 1.51
C ALA A 392 0.78 -33.16 0.58
N GLY A 393 0.62 -34.47 0.77
CA GLY A 393 1.38 -35.51 0.06
C GLY A 393 1.13 -35.53 -1.46
N ASP A 394 -0.07 -35.13 -1.87
CA ASP A 394 -0.50 -35.02 -3.27
C ASP A 394 0.28 -33.97 -4.08
N GLN A 395 1.01 -33.07 -3.42
CA GLN A 395 1.86 -32.05 -4.07
C GLN A 395 3.17 -32.62 -4.63
N ILE A 396 3.64 -33.77 -4.12
CA ILE A 396 4.98 -34.29 -4.42
C ILE A 396 5.08 -34.78 -5.87
N GLN A 397 4.11 -35.55 -6.37
CA GLN A 397 4.15 -36.07 -7.75
C GLN A 397 4.03 -34.94 -8.80
N PRO A 398 3.08 -33.99 -8.69
CA PRO A 398 3.05 -32.80 -9.53
C PRO A 398 4.36 -32.01 -9.50
N ALA A 399 5.00 -31.85 -8.34
CA ALA A 399 6.27 -31.13 -8.27
C ALA A 399 7.42 -31.86 -9.01
N LEU A 400 7.41 -33.19 -9.04
CA LEU A 400 8.34 -33.99 -9.86
C LEU A 400 8.04 -33.85 -11.36
N GLN A 401 6.78 -33.73 -11.76
CA GLN A 401 6.41 -33.41 -13.14
C GLN A 401 6.88 -32.00 -13.52
N LEU A 402 6.65 -30.99 -12.68
CA LEU A 402 7.15 -29.64 -12.91
C LEU A 402 8.69 -29.62 -12.96
N LYS A 403 9.37 -30.52 -12.23
CA LYS A 403 10.82 -30.72 -12.32
C LYS A 403 11.24 -31.25 -13.68
N SER A 404 10.55 -32.24 -14.25
CA SER A 404 10.87 -32.75 -15.59
C SER A 404 10.63 -31.71 -16.68
N LEU A 405 9.70 -30.78 -16.45
CA LEU A 405 9.44 -29.63 -17.33
C LEU A 405 10.40 -28.45 -17.12
N GLY A 406 11.34 -28.55 -16.17
CA GLY A 406 12.36 -27.52 -15.94
C GLY A 406 11.86 -26.26 -15.24
N VAL A 407 10.66 -26.26 -14.64
CA VAL A 407 10.07 -25.11 -13.94
C VAL A 407 11.02 -24.53 -12.89
N TRP A 408 11.64 -25.41 -12.09
CA TRP A 408 12.57 -25.07 -11.01
C TRP A 408 13.91 -24.47 -11.49
N ASN A 409 14.13 -24.31 -12.81
CA ASN A 409 15.31 -23.60 -13.31
C ASN A 409 15.07 -22.08 -13.48
N ASN A 410 13.84 -21.60 -13.31
CA ASN A 410 13.49 -20.18 -13.56
C ASN A 410 13.62 -19.27 -12.32
N GLY A 411 13.98 -19.83 -11.15
CA GLY A 411 14.03 -19.10 -9.88
C GLY A 411 15.18 -18.10 -9.67
N PRO A 412 15.49 -17.75 -8.41
CA PRO A 412 15.11 -18.46 -7.20
C PRO A 412 13.63 -18.27 -6.81
N PHE A 413 13.08 -19.23 -6.07
CA PHE A 413 11.71 -19.22 -5.57
C PHE A 413 11.68 -19.45 -4.05
N SER A 414 10.59 -19.05 -3.41
CA SER A 414 10.27 -19.35 -2.01
C SER A 414 9.34 -20.56 -1.95
N LEU A 415 9.73 -21.66 -1.31
CA LEU A 415 8.91 -22.87 -1.20
C LEU A 415 8.69 -23.18 0.27
N VAL A 416 7.45 -23.46 0.66
CA VAL A 416 7.04 -23.67 2.06
C VAL A 416 6.34 -25.02 2.18
N ILE A 417 6.66 -25.77 3.25
CA ILE A 417 6.28 -27.19 3.38
C ILE A 417 5.58 -27.49 4.71
N THR A 418 4.45 -28.19 4.61
CA THR A 418 3.80 -28.86 5.76
C THR A 418 4.33 -30.28 5.85
N ALA A 419 5.04 -30.59 6.93
CA ALA A 419 5.91 -31.75 7.02
C ALA A 419 5.23 -33.00 7.59
N GLY A 420 4.10 -32.87 8.27
CA GLY A 420 3.48 -33.96 9.00
C GLY A 420 2.87 -35.04 8.11
N PRO A 421 2.50 -36.18 8.71
CA PRO A 421 1.99 -37.34 8.00
C PRO A 421 0.51 -37.22 7.63
N ASP A 422 -0.22 -36.27 8.20
CA ASP A 422 -1.65 -36.07 8.01
C ASP A 422 -1.93 -34.71 7.36
N GLU A 423 -3.10 -34.55 6.73
CA GLU A 423 -3.50 -33.31 6.04
C GLU A 423 -4.63 -32.58 6.76
N ALA A 424 -5.75 -33.26 7.03
CA ALA A 424 -6.98 -32.65 7.52
C ALA A 424 -7.39 -33.15 8.91
N ALA A 425 -7.11 -34.41 9.22
CA ALA A 425 -7.41 -35.02 10.50
C ALA A 425 -6.30 -35.97 10.94
N PHE A 426 -6.13 -36.12 12.25
CA PHE A 426 -5.16 -37.06 12.80
C PHE A 426 -5.38 -38.48 12.26
N GLY A 427 -4.32 -39.08 11.73
CA GLY A 427 -4.32 -40.45 11.20
C GLY A 427 -4.89 -40.61 9.79
N ASP A 428 -5.20 -39.53 9.06
CA ASP A 428 -5.65 -39.65 7.67
C ASP A 428 -4.54 -40.08 6.70
N GLY A 429 -3.27 -39.89 7.06
CA GLY A 429 -2.12 -40.33 6.27
C GLY A 429 -1.92 -39.59 4.94
N ASN A 430 -2.61 -38.47 4.72
CA ASN A 430 -2.58 -37.73 3.45
C ASN A 430 -1.49 -36.64 3.40
N GLY A 431 -0.78 -36.41 4.51
CA GLY A 431 0.31 -35.44 4.59
C GLY A 431 1.57 -35.88 3.85
N ILE A 432 2.55 -34.98 3.77
CA ILE A 432 3.84 -35.25 3.08
C ILE A 432 4.65 -36.34 3.80
N ASN A 433 4.48 -36.45 5.12
CA ASN A 433 5.24 -37.35 5.99
C ASN A 433 6.76 -37.19 5.77
N LEU A 434 7.24 -35.95 5.83
CA LEU A 434 8.56 -35.56 5.33
C LEU A 434 9.71 -36.37 5.96
N ALA A 435 9.61 -36.68 7.25
CA ALA A 435 10.62 -37.46 7.96
C ALA A 435 10.79 -38.89 7.39
N ASN A 436 9.72 -39.48 6.86
CA ASN A 436 9.69 -40.85 6.36
C ASN A 436 9.49 -40.93 4.84
N ASN A 437 9.63 -39.81 4.12
CA ASN A 437 9.42 -39.72 2.68
C ASN A 437 10.71 -39.35 1.93
N PRO A 438 11.53 -40.35 1.53
CA PRO A 438 12.80 -40.12 0.84
C PRO A 438 12.65 -39.30 -0.46
N THR A 439 11.55 -39.47 -1.18
CA THR A 439 11.26 -38.74 -2.41
C THR A 439 11.09 -37.25 -2.13
N ALA A 440 10.27 -36.89 -1.13
CA ALA A 440 10.10 -35.50 -0.72
C ALA A 440 11.41 -34.89 -0.20
N GLN A 441 12.17 -35.61 0.64
CA GLN A 441 13.47 -35.13 1.12
C GLN A 441 14.44 -34.84 -0.02
N ASN A 442 14.54 -35.74 -1.00
CA ASN A 442 15.39 -35.54 -2.17
C ASN A 442 14.94 -34.36 -3.03
N LEU A 443 13.63 -34.13 -3.13
CA LEU A 443 13.08 -32.97 -3.83
C LEU A 443 13.41 -31.66 -3.11
N LEU A 444 13.28 -31.59 -1.78
CA LEU A 444 13.65 -30.41 -0.99
C LEU A 444 15.13 -30.10 -1.10
N ARG A 445 16.01 -31.12 -0.98
CA ARG A 445 17.45 -30.95 -1.21
C ARG A 445 17.75 -30.44 -2.62
N TYR A 446 17.05 -30.97 -3.63
CA TYR A 446 17.16 -30.47 -5.00
C TYR A 446 16.82 -28.97 -5.10
N PHE A 447 15.74 -28.50 -4.46
CA PHE A 447 15.40 -27.07 -4.44
C PHE A 447 16.51 -26.22 -3.82
N VAL A 448 17.09 -26.67 -2.71
CA VAL A 448 18.24 -26.00 -2.08
C VAL A 448 19.42 -25.94 -3.05
N THR A 449 19.76 -27.02 -3.76
CA THR A 449 20.86 -27.01 -4.74
C THR A 449 20.63 -26.07 -5.94
N LYS A 450 19.36 -25.74 -6.24
CA LYS A 450 18.97 -24.78 -7.28
C LYS A 450 18.96 -23.33 -6.79
N GLY A 451 19.32 -23.09 -5.52
CA GLY A 451 19.34 -21.77 -4.91
C GLY A 451 17.96 -21.25 -4.53
N HIS A 452 16.94 -22.10 -4.48
CA HIS A 452 15.65 -21.73 -3.93
C HIS A 452 15.70 -21.66 -2.39
N ARG A 453 14.74 -20.95 -1.78
CA ARG A 453 14.57 -20.94 -0.33
C ARG A 453 13.47 -21.90 0.08
N VAL A 454 13.79 -22.78 1.00
CA VAL A 454 12.87 -23.79 1.55
C VAL A 454 12.53 -23.38 2.98
N GLY A 455 11.25 -23.20 3.26
CA GLY A 455 10.69 -22.71 4.52
C GLY A 455 9.57 -23.59 5.07
N SER A 456 8.97 -23.15 6.16
CA SER A 456 7.89 -23.87 6.83
C SER A 456 6.52 -23.41 6.35
N HIS A 457 5.60 -24.35 6.16
CA HIS A 457 4.19 -24.06 5.88
C HIS A 457 3.27 -24.52 7.01
N GLY A 458 3.77 -24.60 8.25
CA GLY A 458 3.07 -25.03 9.48
C GLY A 458 1.80 -25.89 9.33
N GLY A 459 0.88 -25.91 10.30
CA GLY A 459 1.27 -26.25 11.65
C GLY A 459 2.01 -27.58 11.68
N TRP A 460 1.47 -28.65 11.12
CA TRP A 460 2.07 -30.00 11.03
C TRP A 460 1.09 -30.86 10.23
N ILE A 461 -0.20 -30.62 10.46
CA ILE A 461 -1.37 -31.09 9.72
C ILE A 461 -2.01 -29.83 9.11
N HIS A 462 -2.04 -29.73 7.79
CA HIS A 462 -2.30 -28.48 7.06
C HIS A 462 -3.70 -27.90 7.35
N ASP A 463 -4.77 -28.60 6.97
CA ASP A 463 -6.14 -28.09 7.11
C ASP A 463 -6.58 -28.09 8.57
N TYR A 464 -6.06 -29.02 9.38
CA TYR A 464 -6.31 -29.01 10.82
C TYR A 464 -5.79 -27.71 11.46
N TRP A 465 -4.59 -27.27 11.10
CA TRP A 465 -4.10 -25.95 11.52
C TRP A 465 -5.02 -24.85 11.00
N GLY A 466 -5.28 -24.84 9.69
CA GLY A 466 -6.09 -23.83 9.02
C GLY A 466 -7.46 -23.63 9.69
N ALA A 467 -8.13 -24.73 10.03
CA ALA A 467 -9.46 -24.71 10.64
C ALA A 467 -9.48 -24.42 12.15
N ASN A 468 -8.41 -24.74 12.89
CA ASN A 468 -8.47 -24.79 14.35
C ASN A 468 -7.52 -23.83 15.08
N ALA A 469 -6.45 -23.34 14.45
CA ALA A 469 -5.58 -22.35 15.08
C ALA A 469 -6.39 -21.06 15.36
N SER A 470 -6.28 -20.50 16.57
CA SER A 470 -7.05 -19.32 16.96
C SER A 470 -6.23 -18.43 17.90
N GLU A 471 -6.67 -17.20 18.13
CA GLU A 471 -5.95 -16.27 19.01
C GLU A 471 -5.79 -16.77 20.46
N THR A 472 -6.55 -17.79 20.90
CA THR A 472 -6.61 -18.23 22.31
C THR A 472 -5.96 -19.58 22.59
N ASN A 473 -5.51 -20.33 21.59
CA ASN A 473 -5.05 -21.72 21.76
C ASN A 473 -3.54 -21.95 21.58
N ALA A 474 -2.73 -20.90 21.78
CA ALA A 474 -1.27 -20.97 21.68
C ALA A 474 -0.65 -22.14 22.47
N SER A 475 -1.17 -22.43 23.68
CA SER A 475 -0.65 -23.47 24.57
C SER A 475 -0.75 -24.89 24.01
N THR A 476 -1.70 -25.14 23.10
CA THR A 476 -1.90 -26.47 22.48
C THR A 476 -1.49 -26.50 21.00
N PHE A 477 -1.41 -25.35 20.32
CA PHE A 477 -1.08 -25.31 18.89
C PHE A 477 0.38 -24.99 18.58
N THR A 478 1.13 -24.37 19.50
CA THR A 478 2.56 -24.04 19.26
C THR A 478 3.40 -25.27 18.91
N GLN A 479 3.08 -26.43 19.48
CA GLN A 479 3.79 -27.69 19.20
C GLN A 479 3.82 -28.05 17.71
N TYR A 480 2.78 -27.69 16.95
CA TYR A 480 2.73 -27.99 15.53
C TYR A 480 3.85 -27.22 14.82
N LEU A 481 3.93 -25.89 15.02
CA LEU A 481 5.00 -25.06 14.45
C LEU A 481 6.40 -25.64 14.75
N VAL A 482 6.62 -26.08 15.99
CA VAL A 482 7.88 -26.71 16.42
C VAL A 482 8.19 -27.98 15.62
N MET A 483 7.23 -28.90 15.49
CA MET A 483 7.43 -30.16 14.75
C MET A 483 7.73 -29.91 13.27
N ASN A 484 7.00 -28.98 12.65
CA ASN A 484 7.22 -28.64 11.24
C ASN A 484 8.61 -28.02 11.00
N HIS A 485 8.96 -27.03 11.83
CA HIS A 485 10.25 -26.35 11.81
C HIS A 485 11.41 -27.33 11.89
N GLN A 486 11.37 -28.24 12.87
CA GLN A 486 12.39 -29.27 13.05
C GLN A 486 12.49 -30.21 11.84
N ALA A 487 11.36 -30.67 11.30
CA ALA A 487 11.34 -31.59 10.17
C ALA A 487 11.88 -30.96 8.87
N VAL A 488 11.52 -29.70 8.59
CA VAL A 488 12.02 -28.98 7.40
C VAL A 488 13.52 -28.72 7.52
N GLN A 489 14.02 -28.30 8.68
CA GLN A 489 15.46 -28.12 8.89
C GLN A 489 16.23 -29.44 8.77
N ALA A 490 15.71 -30.52 9.34
CA ALA A 490 16.35 -31.84 9.25
C ALA A 490 16.43 -32.33 7.79
N ALA A 491 15.39 -32.10 6.99
CA ALA A 491 15.36 -32.53 5.59
C ALA A 491 16.32 -31.72 4.70
N THR A 492 16.45 -30.42 4.96
CA THR A 492 17.19 -29.47 4.11
C THR A 492 18.64 -29.23 4.58
N GLY A 493 18.93 -29.42 5.86
CA GLY A 493 20.20 -29.03 6.48
C GLY A 493 20.42 -27.52 6.54
N GLN A 494 19.36 -26.72 6.43
CA GLN A 494 19.39 -25.25 6.43
C GLN A 494 18.27 -24.68 7.30
N PRO A 495 18.42 -23.46 7.88
CA PRO A 495 17.33 -22.79 8.58
C PRO A 495 16.15 -22.44 7.66
N ASP A 496 14.94 -22.76 8.09
CA ASP A 496 13.65 -22.57 7.42
C ASP A 496 13.05 -21.18 7.71
N VAL A 497 13.78 -20.11 7.38
CA VAL A 497 13.47 -18.73 7.82
C VAL A 497 12.24 -18.07 7.16
N GLU A 498 11.57 -18.77 6.23
CA GLU A 498 10.38 -18.28 5.54
C GLU A 498 9.16 -19.09 5.97
N TYR A 499 8.01 -18.43 6.12
CA TYR A 499 6.78 -19.06 6.57
C TYR A 499 5.58 -18.76 5.67
N ALA A 500 4.65 -19.70 5.57
CA ALA A 500 3.28 -19.40 5.17
C ALA A 500 2.31 -20.16 6.08
N ALA A 501 1.25 -19.51 6.55
CA ALA A 501 0.24 -20.20 7.33
C ALA A 501 -0.64 -21.07 6.43
N PRO A 502 -0.92 -22.34 6.79
CA PRO A 502 -2.00 -23.11 6.18
C PRO A 502 -3.29 -22.31 6.16
N GLU A 503 -3.96 -22.31 5.02
CA GLU A 503 -5.23 -21.58 4.83
C GLU A 503 -5.13 -20.07 5.14
N GLY A 504 -3.92 -19.50 5.18
CA GLY A 504 -3.70 -18.12 5.60
C GLY A 504 -4.07 -17.82 7.06
N ASN A 505 -4.41 -18.83 7.88
CA ASN A 505 -4.81 -18.63 9.27
C ASN A 505 -3.59 -18.35 10.15
N THR A 506 -3.44 -17.07 10.50
CA THR A 506 -2.22 -16.53 11.10
C THR A 506 -2.51 -15.83 12.43
N PRO A 507 -2.81 -16.57 13.53
CA PRO A 507 -3.00 -15.95 14.85
C PRO A 507 -1.79 -15.14 15.29
N THR A 508 -2.00 -14.07 16.07
CA THR A 508 -0.94 -13.15 16.47
C THR A 508 0.19 -13.84 17.24
N TRP A 509 -0.15 -14.77 18.14
CA TRP A 509 0.85 -15.54 18.88
C TRP A 509 1.74 -16.41 17.99
N SER A 510 1.24 -16.86 16.83
CA SER A 510 2.03 -17.66 15.89
C SER A 510 3.13 -16.81 15.25
N VAL A 511 2.83 -15.55 14.91
CA VAL A 511 3.79 -14.59 14.36
C VAL A 511 4.86 -14.22 15.39
N ASN A 512 4.47 -14.04 16.66
CA ASN A 512 5.42 -13.87 17.77
C ASN A 512 6.39 -15.05 17.90
N TRP A 513 5.87 -16.28 17.74
CA TRP A 513 6.70 -17.47 17.76
C TRP A 513 7.67 -17.49 16.56
N LEU A 514 7.22 -17.15 15.35
CA LEU A 514 8.08 -17.09 14.17
C LEU A 514 9.26 -16.12 14.37
N GLU A 515 9.00 -14.90 14.82
CA GLU A 515 10.05 -13.90 15.06
C GLU A 515 11.08 -14.40 16.09
N SER A 516 10.58 -15.04 17.16
CA SER A 516 11.42 -15.59 18.23
C SER A 516 12.25 -16.80 17.80
N ASN A 517 11.90 -17.45 16.70
CA ASN A 517 12.55 -18.68 16.20
C ASN A 517 13.29 -18.46 14.88
N GLY A 518 13.71 -17.22 14.60
CA GLY A 518 14.66 -16.92 13.52
C GLY A 518 14.05 -16.82 12.13
N PHE A 519 12.71 -16.79 12.02
CA PHE A 519 12.04 -16.44 10.78
C PHE A 519 12.27 -14.96 10.46
N ASN A 520 12.24 -14.62 9.18
CA ASN A 520 12.45 -13.24 8.72
C ASN A 520 11.29 -12.72 7.85
N GLY A 521 10.51 -13.60 7.24
CA GLY A 521 9.39 -13.21 6.39
C GLY A 521 8.29 -14.26 6.37
N TYR A 522 7.05 -13.80 6.22
CA TYR A 522 5.90 -14.69 6.12
C TYR A 522 4.91 -14.24 5.04
N TYR A 523 4.36 -15.20 4.31
CA TYR A 523 3.20 -15.00 3.44
C TYR A 523 2.04 -14.49 4.28
N PHE A 524 1.37 -13.45 3.79
CA PHE A 524 0.29 -12.82 4.52
C PHE A 524 -0.93 -12.55 3.65
N THR A 525 -2.08 -12.77 4.25
CA THR A 525 -3.39 -12.56 3.64
C THR A 525 -3.96 -11.17 3.91
N GLY A 526 -3.39 -10.42 4.86
CA GLY A 526 -3.60 -8.99 5.01
C GLY A 526 -2.69 -8.18 4.07
N HIS A 527 -2.98 -6.89 3.93
CA HIS A 527 -2.36 -5.89 3.05
C HIS A 527 -2.28 -6.34 1.58
N THR A 528 -3.24 -7.16 1.11
CA THR A 528 -3.21 -7.73 -0.24
C THR A 528 -2.95 -6.65 -1.31
N GLY A 529 -2.13 -6.97 -2.30
CA GLY A 529 -1.73 -6.02 -3.34
C GLY A 529 -0.64 -5.00 -2.93
N SER A 530 -0.19 -4.96 -1.68
CA SER A 530 1.00 -4.20 -1.27
C SER A 530 2.31 -4.90 -1.67
N ALA A 531 3.40 -4.13 -1.67
CA ALA A 531 4.76 -4.68 -1.63
C ALA A 531 5.03 -5.35 -0.27
N PRO A 532 6.18 -6.06 -0.09
CA PRO A 532 6.61 -6.50 1.23
C PRO A 532 6.63 -5.33 2.23
N THR A 533 6.09 -5.54 3.43
CA THR A 533 5.82 -4.44 4.37
C THR A 533 5.86 -4.91 5.82
N ARG A 534 6.10 -3.99 6.75
CA ARG A 534 5.98 -4.21 8.19
C ARG A 534 4.49 -4.21 8.55
N ALA A 535 3.93 -5.38 8.83
CA ALA A 535 2.49 -5.51 9.05
C ALA A 535 2.06 -4.99 10.42
N TYR A 536 1.28 -3.90 10.41
CA TYR A 536 0.53 -3.45 11.55
C TYR A 536 -0.73 -4.31 11.74
N ARG A 537 -1.02 -4.70 12.98
CA ARG A 537 -2.22 -5.45 13.36
C ARG A 537 -2.83 -4.84 14.60
N ASN A 538 -4.15 -4.65 14.58
CA ASN A 538 -4.88 -4.01 15.67
C ASN A 538 -4.28 -2.65 16.06
N GLY A 539 -3.82 -1.88 15.06
CA GLY A 539 -3.25 -0.55 15.25
C GLY A 539 -1.83 -0.53 15.83
N ALA A 540 -1.12 -1.67 15.88
CA ALA A 540 0.24 -1.75 16.40
C ALA A 540 1.16 -2.61 15.53
N LEU A 541 2.44 -2.25 15.48
CA LEU A 541 3.50 -3.10 14.93
C LEU A 541 4.00 -4.04 16.01
N LEU A 542 3.58 -5.30 15.96
CA LEU A 542 3.88 -6.29 17.00
C LEU A 542 5.20 -7.01 16.78
N ASN A 543 5.62 -7.18 15.51
CA ASN A 543 6.77 -7.99 15.12
C ASN A 543 7.72 -7.20 14.20
N PRO A 544 8.45 -6.20 14.72
CA PRO A 544 9.23 -5.28 13.91
C PRO A 544 10.42 -5.91 13.16
N GLY A 545 10.82 -7.13 13.52
CA GLY A 545 11.88 -7.91 12.88
C GLY A 545 11.40 -8.87 11.79
N LEU A 546 10.08 -8.99 11.59
CA LEU A 546 9.46 -9.80 10.53
C LEU A 546 8.86 -8.92 9.43
N TRP A 547 8.96 -9.40 8.19
CA TRP A 547 8.30 -8.80 7.03
C TRP A 547 7.11 -9.64 6.57
N ALA A 548 5.98 -8.98 6.37
CA ALA A 548 4.84 -9.61 5.72
C ALA A 548 5.02 -9.54 4.20
N TYR A 549 4.61 -10.61 3.53
CA TYR A 549 4.56 -10.70 2.08
C TYR A 549 3.11 -10.91 1.65
N PRO A 550 2.39 -9.82 1.37
CA PRO A 550 0.98 -9.89 1.03
C PRO A 550 0.74 -10.62 -0.29
N VAL A 551 -0.28 -11.47 -0.30
CA VAL A 551 -0.74 -12.12 -1.53
C VAL A 551 -1.25 -11.11 -2.55
N MET A 552 -0.88 -11.33 -3.81
CA MET A 552 -1.40 -10.60 -4.96
C MET A 552 -2.56 -11.38 -5.62
N PRO A 553 -3.83 -10.96 -5.42
CA PRO A 553 -4.95 -11.59 -6.10
C PRO A 553 -5.15 -11.12 -7.55
N PHE A 554 -5.81 -11.96 -8.33
CA PHE A 554 -6.55 -11.59 -9.53
C PHE A 554 -8.05 -11.46 -9.21
N GLY A 555 -8.46 -10.27 -8.77
CA GLY A 555 -9.81 -10.01 -8.32
C GLY A 555 -10.13 -10.80 -7.04
N LYS A 556 -10.88 -11.88 -7.20
CA LYS A 556 -11.31 -12.78 -6.11
C LYS A 556 -10.42 -14.01 -5.94
N TYR A 557 -9.50 -14.24 -6.87
CA TYR A 557 -8.76 -15.50 -6.99
C TYR A 557 -7.26 -15.25 -6.82
N ALA A 558 -6.49 -16.27 -6.47
CA ALA A 558 -5.03 -16.15 -6.42
C ALA A 558 -4.29 -17.40 -6.89
N THR A 559 -4.99 -18.52 -7.11
CA THR A 559 -4.39 -19.82 -7.47
C THR A 559 -4.95 -20.43 -8.75
N PHE A 560 -4.21 -21.39 -9.31
CA PHE A 560 -4.61 -22.13 -10.51
C PHE A 560 -5.86 -23.00 -10.29
N GLU A 561 -5.98 -23.57 -9.10
CA GLU A 561 -7.14 -24.35 -8.67
C GLU A 561 -8.40 -23.48 -8.66
N GLU A 562 -8.32 -22.26 -8.13
CA GLU A 562 -9.44 -21.32 -8.17
C GLU A 562 -9.77 -20.89 -9.59
N PHE A 563 -8.77 -20.61 -10.43
CA PHE A 563 -9.01 -20.29 -11.84
C PHE A 563 -9.77 -21.41 -12.55
N GLN A 564 -9.44 -22.67 -12.25
CA GLN A 564 -10.14 -23.83 -12.79
C GLN A 564 -11.55 -23.94 -12.21
N GLN A 565 -11.69 -23.87 -10.88
CA GLN A 565 -12.96 -24.01 -10.18
C GLN A 565 -13.99 -22.97 -10.63
N TYR A 566 -13.55 -21.73 -10.85
CA TYR A 566 -14.40 -20.61 -11.23
C TYR A 566 -14.38 -20.32 -12.74
N ALA A 567 -13.80 -21.22 -13.54
CA ALA A 567 -13.72 -21.12 -15.01
C ALA A 567 -13.20 -19.76 -15.49
N VAL A 568 -12.18 -19.23 -14.82
CA VAL A 568 -11.53 -17.98 -15.20
C VAL A 568 -10.81 -18.20 -16.53
N PRO A 569 -11.06 -17.38 -17.57
CA PRO A 569 -10.44 -17.58 -18.87
C PRO A 569 -8.91 -17.56 -18.76
N THR A 570 -8.24 -18.58 -19.31
CA THR A 570 -6.76 -18.67 -19.29
C THR A 570 -6.09 -17.45 -19.93
N ALA A 571 -6.74 -16.84 -20.94
CA ALA A 571 -6.27 -15.60 -21.54
C ALA A 571 -6.21 -14.45 -20.52
N ASP A 572 -7.22 -14.32 -19.66
CA ASP A 572 -7.28 -13.29 -18.63
C ASP A 572 -6.23 -13.53 -17.55
N VAL A 573 -6.02 -14.80 -17.15
CA VAL A 573 -4.95 -15.19 -16.22
C VAL A 573 -3.57 -14.81 -16.79
N ASN A 574 -3.29 -15.14 -18.05
CA ASN A 574 -2.02 -14.80 -18.70
C ASN A 574 -1.83 -13.27 -18.81
N ASN A 575 -2.89 -12.54 -19.18
CA ASN A 575 -2.88 -11.09 -19.28
C ASN A 575 -2.63 -10.42 -17.92
N TRP A 576 -3.21 -10.96 -16.85
CA TRP A 576 -2.98 -10.48 -15.50
C TRP A 576 -1.53 -10.64 -15.07
N TYR A 577 -0.92 -11.83 -15.22
CA TYR A 577 0.49 -12.03 -14.86
C TYR A 577 1.42 -11.11 -15.66
N ALA A 578 1.19 -10.95 -16.96
CA ALA A 578 1.97 -10.02 -17.78
C ALA A 578 1.80 -8.57 -17.29
N SER A 579 0.57 -8.15 -17.04
CA SER A 579 0.27 -6.79 -16.54
C SER A 579 0.87 -6.53 -15.17
N LEU A 580 0.86 -7.52 -14.27
CA LEU A 580 1.47 -7.44 -12.95
C LEU A 580 3.00 -7.28 -13.06
N MET A 581 3.66 -8.07 -13.90
CA MET A 581 5.11 -7.93 -14.13
C MET A 581 5.47 -6.56 -14.69
N ASN A 582 4.69 -6.05 -15.64
CA ASN A 582 4.91 -4.71 -16.19
C ASN A 582 4.65 -3.62 -15.16
N PHE A 583 3.63 -3.79 -14.30
CA PHE A 583 3.33 -2.88 -13.20
C PHE A 583 4.49 -2.80 -12.20
N VAL A 584 5.06 -3.93 -11.77
CA VAL A 584 6.18 -3.91 -10.81
C VAL A 584 7.44 -3.30 -11.43
N VAL A 585 7.70 -3.54 -12.73
CA VAL A 585 8.79 -2.88 -13.48
C VAL A 585 8.60 -1.37 -13.53
N ALA A 586 7.40 -0.92 -13.90
CA ALA A 586 7.06 0.48 -14.02
C ALA A 586 7.19 1.25 -12.69
N ASN A 587 6.94 0.57 -11.56
CA ASN A 587 6.96 1.18 -10.22
C ASN A 587 8.24 0.85 -9.42
N ARG A 588 9.13 0.00 -9.95
CA ARG A 588 10.35 -0.48 -9.24
C ARG A 588 10.06 -1.15 -7.89
N THR A 589 8.96 -1.91 -7.84
CA THR A 589 8.50 -2.60 -6.63
C THR A 589 8.50 -4.12 -6.82
N SER A 590 8.04 -4.85 -5.80
CA SER A 590 7.82 -6.29 -5.83
C SER A 590 6.42 -6.65 -5.36
N ARG A 591 5.90 -7.81 -5.77
CA ARG A 591 4.65 -8.42 -5.29
C ARG A 591 4.87 -9.93 -5.11
N LEU A 592 4.09 -10.55 -4.23
CA LEU A 592 4.10 -12.00 -4.05
C LEU A 592 2.92 -12.62 -4.80
N ILE A 593 3.22 -13.56 -5.69
CA ILE A 593 2.25 -14.51 -6.25
C ILE A 593 2.50 -15.88 -5.64
N TYR A 594 1.49 -16.74 -5.60
CA TYR A 594 1.65 -18.09 -5.09
C TYR A 594 0.94 -19.15 -5.95
N ALA A 595 1.36 -20.40 -5.78
CA ALA A 595 0.75 -21.56 -6.42
C ALA A 595 1.04 -22.83 -5.63
N HIS A 596 0.21 -23.85 -5.83
CA HIS A 596 0.51 -25.22 -5.43
C HIS A 596 1.04 -26.01 -6.64
N PRO A 597 1.98 -26.96 -6.44
CA PRO A 597 2.41 -27.85 -7.51
C PRO A 597 1.25 -28.57 -8.22
N LEU A 598 0.23 -29.00 -7.47
CA LEU A 598 -0.93 -29.69 -8.01
C LEU A 598 -1.65 -28.86 -9.09
N GLY A 599 -2.21 -27.69 -8.74
CA GLY A 599 -2.89 -26.83 -9.71
C GLY A 599 -1.97 -26.38 -10.83
N ALA A 600 -0.74 -25.98 -10.51
CA ALA A 600 0.22 -25.49 -11.49
C ALA A 600 0.60 -26.55 -12.54
N SER A 601 0.61 -27.84 -12.19
CA SER A 601 0.88 -28.95 -13.12
C SER A 601 -0.17 -29.09 -14.23
N SER A 602 -1.37 -28.55 -14.02
CA SER A 602 -2.43 -28.49 -15.03
C SER A 602 -2.39 -27.22 -15.89
N TYR A 603 -1.55 -26.23 -15.51
CA TYR A 603 -1.43 -24.91 -16.15
C TYR A 603 -0.04 -24.67 -16.76
N THR A 604 0.57 -25.70 -17.36
CA THR A 604 1.95 -25.65 -17.88
C THR A 604 2.17 -24.60 -18.97
N SER A 605 1.17 -24.34 -19.82
CA SER A 605 1.22 -23.28 -20.83
C SER A 605 1.25 -21.87 -20.21
N THR A 606 0.45 -21.64 -19.17
CA THR A 606 0.47 -20.40 -18.40
C THR A 606 1.80 -20.22 -17.66
N LEU A 607 2.34 -21.27 -17.03
CA LEU A 607 3.67 -21.22 -16.43
C LEU A 607 4.76 -20.85 -17.46
N SER A 608 4.69 -21.44 -18.67
CA SER A 608 5.61 -21.10 -19.76
C SER A 608 5.51 -19.62 -20.16
N ALA A 609 4.29 -19.06 -20.21
CA ALA A 609 4.06 -17.65 -20.50
C ALA A 609 4.62 -16.73 -19.40
N ILE A 610 4.38 -17.07 -18.12
CA ILE A 610 4.94 -16.36 -16.95
C ILE A 610 6.46 -16.30 -17.06
N PHE A 611 7.12 -17.45 -17.26
CA PHE A 611 8.58 -17.50 -17.33
C PHE A 611 9.16 -16.84 -18.58
N SER A 612 8.48 -16.93 -19.72
CA SER A 612 8.91 -16.22 -20.94
C SER A 612 8.87 -14.70 -20.76
N GLN A 613 7.81 -14.17 -20.15
CA GLN A 613 7.70 -12.74 -19.85
C GLN A 613 8.78 -12.31 -18.86
N ALA A 614 8.96 -13.05 -17.76
CA ALA A 614 9.99 -12.76 -16.76
C ALA A 614 11.40 -12.79 -17.36
N ASN A 615 11.70 -13.77 -18.21
CA ASN A 615 13.00 -13.87 -18.89
C ASN A 615 13.22 -12.72 -19.88
N THR A 616 12.19 -12.29 -20.60
CA THR A 616 12.25 -11.11 -21.49
C THR A 616 12.61 -9.85 -20.71
N LEU A 617 11.92 -9.59 -19.60
CA LEU A 617 12.20 -8.42 -18.75
C LEU A 617 13.58 -8.51 -18.08
N LYS A 618 14.00 -9.72 -17.66
CA LYS A 618 15.32 -9.99 -17.09
C LYS A 618 16.44 -9.71 -18.09
N LEU A 619 16.30 -10.10 -19.36
CA LEU A 619 17.28 -9.84 -20.42
C LEU A 619 17.52 -8.34 -20.64
N THR A 620 16.47 -7.53 -20.44
CA THR A 620 16.57 -6.06 -20.50
C THR A 620 17.06 -5.41 -19.19
N GLY A 621 17.39 -6.19 -18.16
CA GLY A 621 17.85 -5.69 -16.87
C GLY A 621 16.77 -4.96 -16.07
N GLN A 622 15.49 -5.33 -16.25
CA GLN A 622 14.36 -4.68 -15.59
C GLN A 622 13.72 -5.54 -14.50
N PHE A 623 13.95 -6.86 -14.52
CA PHE A 623 13.25 -7.81 -13.66
C PHE A 623 14.18 -8.86 -13.05
N LYS A 624 13.88 -9.27 -11.82
CA LYS A 624 14.49 -10.41 -11.14
C LYS A 624 13.45 -11.19 -10.33
N TRP A 625 13.60 -12.51 -10.27
CA TRP A 625 12.91 -13.33 -9.27
C TRP A 625 13.62 -13.23 -7.91
N TYR A 626 12.83 -12.99 -6.86
CA TYR A 626 13.30 -12.91 -5.49
C TYR A 626 12.71 -14.03 -4.64
N THR A 627 13.47 -14.46 -3.64
CA THR A 627 12.90 -15.10 -2.45
C THR A 627 12.41 -14.03 -1.46
N MET A 628 11.55 -14.39 -0.53
CA MET A 628 11.19 -13.49 0.58
C MET A 628 12.43 -13.08 1.37
N SER A 629 13.35 -14.01 1.62
CA SER A 629 14.58 -13.74 2.36
C SER A 629 15.51 -12.74 1.67
N ASP A 630 15.59 -12.76 0.33
CA ASP A 630 16.39 -11.81 -0.44
C ASP A 630 15.95 -10.37 -0.17
N ILE A 631 14.63 -10.12 -0.25
CA ILE A 631 14.07 -8.80 -0.06
C ILE A 631 14.14 -8.42 1.42
N THR A 632 13.75 -9.30 2.34
CA THR A 632 13.79 -9.00 3.79
C THR A 632 15.20 -8.64 4.26
N THR A 633 16.22 -9.35 3.78
CA THR A 633 17.62 -9.07 4.16
C THR A 633 18.05 -7.69 3.66
N PHE A 634 17.63 -7.32 2.44
CA PHE A 634 17.84 -5.98 1.91
C PHE A 634 17.09 -4.92 2.74
N ASP A 635 15.81 -5.14 3.04
CA ASP A 635 14.98 -4.18 3.77
C ASP A 635 15.48 -3.94 5.19
N ARG A 636 15.90 -4.98 5.90
CA ARG A 636 16.51 -4.85 7.23
C ARG A 636 17.81 -4.05 7.20
N ALA A 637 18.65 -4.22 6.18
CA ALA A 637 19.82 -3.37 5.99
C ALA A 637 19.40 -1.94 5.65
N ARG A 638 18.42 -1.78 4.75
CA ARG A 638 17.90 -0.49 4.29
C ARG A 638 17.36 0.38 5.43
N LEU A 639 16.74 -0.21 6.46
CA LEU A 639 16.29 0.53 7.65
C LEU A 639 17.43 1.29 8.37
N ASN A 640 18.68 0.84 8.22
CA ASN A 640 19.84 1.48 8.84
C ASN A 640 20.53 2.52 7.92
N VAL A 641 19.97 2.82 6.75
CA VAL A 641 20.48 3.87 5.87
C VAL A 641 20.05 5.23 6.39
N THR A 642 21.02 6.07 6.75
CA THR A 642 20.80 7.49 6.99
C THR A 642 21.18 8.26 5.74
N TRP A 643 20.31 9.13 5.25
CA TRP A 643 20.62 9.98 4.09
C TRP A 643 19.91 11.33 4.16
N SER A 644 20.36 12.29 3.36
CA SER A 644 19.71 13.59 3.21
C SER A 644 19.89 14.12 1.79
N ALA A 645 19.00 15.02 1.38
CA ALA A 645 19.16 15.85 0.20
C ALA A 645 18.94 17.32 0.58
N THR A 646 19.95 18.14 0.35
CA THR A 646 19.96 19.56 0.71
C THR A 646 20.05 20.41 -0.54
N ASP A 647 19.14 21.36 -0.68
CA ASP A 647 19.20 22.38 -1.71
C ASP A 647 20.41 23.32 -1.50
N THR A 648 21.16 23.54 -2.56
CA THR A 648 22.36 24.39 -2.58
C THR A 648 22.13 25.70 -3.36
N GLY A 649 20.88 26.02 -3.69
CA GLY A 649 20.47 27.11 -4.56
C GLY A 649 20.41 26.67 -6.02
N SER A 650 21.56 26.34 -6.60
CA SER A 650 21.71 25.93 -8.01
C SER A 650 21.49 24.43 -8.28
N GLY A 651 21.49 23.62 -7.22
CA GLY A 651 21.37 22.17 -7.30
C GLY A 651 21.08 21.55 -5.95
N TRP A 652 21.34 20.26 -5.84
CA TRP A 652 21.13 19.44 -4.65
C TRP A 652 22.41 18.71 -4.29
N ALA A 653 22.71 18.65 -3.00
CA ALA A 653 23.77 17.82 -2.43
C ALA A 653 23.15 16.68 -1.63
N PHE A 654 23.62 15.47 -1.90
CA PHE A 654 23.17 14.25 -1.25
C PHE A 654 24.31 13.65 -0.43
N ALA A 655 23.98 13.19 0.76
CA ALA A 655 24.89 12.42 1.60
C ALA A 655 24.14 11.22 2.17
N ALA A 656 24.77 10.05 2.10
CA ALA A 656 24.27 8.81 2.64
C ALA A 656 25.34 8.07 3.42
N SER A 657 24.91 7.33 4.43
CA SER A 657 25.75 6.47 5.25
C SER A 657 24.99 5.25 5.74
N HIS A 658 25.71 4.16 5.96
CA HIS A 658 25.20 2.94 6.60
C HIS A 658 26.28 2.34 7.51
N PRO A 659 25.93 1.76 8.69
CA PRO A 659 26.91 1.22 9.63
C PRO A 659 27.87 0.19 9.05
N THR A 660 27.38 -0.72 8.19
CA THR A 660 28.19 -1.80 7.58
C THR A 660 28.41 -1.67 6.07
N SER A 661 27.35 -1.50 5.27
CA SER A 661 27.48 -1.34 3.81
C SER A 661 26.28 -0.64 3.17
N LEU A 662 26.54 0.22 2.18
CA LEU A 662 25.56 0.79 1.26
C LEU A 662 25.39 -0.04 -0.02
N ALA A 663 26.04 -1.20 -0.15
CA ALA A 663 25.99 -1.98 -1.38
C ALA A 663 24.53 -2.24 -1.83
N ASN A 664 24.26 -1.99 -3.11
CA ASN A 664 22.95 -2.13 -3.76
C ASN A 664 21.88 -1.10 -3.37
N MET A 665 22.15 -0.20 -2.41
CA MET A 665 21.25 0.90 -2.09
C MET A 665 21.18 1.87 -3.28
N THR A 666 19.97 2.28 -3.65
CA THR A 666 19.74 3.10 -4.86
C THR A 666 18.80 4.25 -4.58
N TRP A 667 19.27 5.47 -4.85
CA TRP A 667 18.44 6.67 -4.82
C TRP A 667 17.82 6.91 -6.19
N LEU A 668 16.51 7.12 -6.20
CA LEU A 668 15.69 7.42 -7.37
C LEU A 668 15.51 8.94 -7.42
N LEU A 669 16.09 9.58 -8.43
CA LEU A 669 15.96 11.03 -8.63
C LEU A 669 15.07 11.30 -9.85
N PRO A 670 13.86 11.85 -9.69
CA PRO A 670 12.98 12.16 -10.82
C PRO A 670 13.65 13.07 -11.84
N LYS A 671 13.75 12.65 -13.10
CA LYS A 671 14.37 13.45 -14.18
C LYS A 671 13.70 14.82 -14.38
N LYS A 672 12.44 14.94 -13.94
CA LYS A 672 11.67 16.18 -13.96
C LYS A 672 12.21 17.26 -13.01
N GLY A 673 12.84 16.88 -11.90
CA GLY A 673 13.40 17.84 -10.92
C GLY A 673 14.92 17.88 -10.87
N PHE A 674 15.58 16.88 -11.45
CA PHE A 674 17.01 16.64 -11.29
C PHE A 674 17.71 16.45 -12.64
N ALA A 675 18.83 17.14 -12.83
CA ALA A 675 19.76 16.89 -13.91
C ALA A 675 20.56 15.60 -13.65
N LEU A 676 21.42 15.20 -14.59
CA LEU A 676 22.28 14.02 -14.42
C LEU A 676 23.13 14.14 -13.14
N PRO A 677 23.00 13.21 -12.17
CA PRO A 677 23.77 13.26 -10.93
C PRO A 677 25.25 12.93 -11.13
N ILE A 678 26.10 13.51 -10.29
CA ILE A 678 27.55 13.28 -10.26
C ILE A 678 27.94 12.78 -8.87
N ILE A 679 28.53 11.59 -8.81
CA ILE A 679 29.08 11.04 -7.56
C ILE A 679 30.37 11.79 -7.21
N THR A 680 30.41 12.37 -6.03
CA THR A 680 31.52 13.20 -5.54
C THR A 680 32.36 12.50 -4.48
N GLN A 681 31.80 11.49 -3.79
CA GLN A 681 32.51 10.66 -2.82
C GLN A 681 31.88 9.26 -2.76
N GLY A 682 32.71 8.23 -2.55
CA GLY A 682 32.28 6.84 -2.44
C GLY A 682 32.36 6.10 -3.78
N PHE A 683 31.94 4.84 -3.80
CA PHE A 683 31.96 3.99 -4.99
C PHE A 683 30.53 3.62 -5.40
N GLY A 684 30.10 4.13 -6.55
CA GLY A 684 28.76 3.91 -7.07
C GLY A 684 28.68 4.12 -8.57
N SER A 685 27.48 3.98 -9.11
CA SER A 685 27.17 4.18 -10.53
C SER A 685 25.87 4.97 -10.69
N VAL A 686 25.71 5.62 -11.84
CA VAL A 686 24.47 6.31 -12.21
C VAL A 686 23.89 5.62 -13.44
N VAL A 687 22.73 4.98 -13.29
CA VAL A 687 22.00 4.40 -14.42
C VAL A 687 21.19 5.50 -15.09
N ILE A 688 21.46 5.73 -16.37
CA ILE A 688 20.89 6.82 -17.17
C ILE A 688 19.77 6.38 -18.10
N THR A 689 19.64 5.08 -18.33
CA THR A 689 18.74 4.46 -19.31
C THR A 689 17.29 4.37 -18.85
N ASP A 690 17.02 4.55 -17.56
CA ASP A 690 15.65 4.66 -17.03
C ASP A 690 14.97 5.92 -17.59
N SER A 691 13.72 5.83 -18.03
CA SER A 691 13.00 6.95 -18.65
C SER A 691 12.55 8.03 -17.67
N THR A 692 12.37 7.69 -16.41
CA THR A 692 11.69 8.48 -15.38
C THR A 692 12.66 9.01 -14.31
N TYR A 693 13.68 8.23 -13.95
CA TYR A 693 14.60 8.50 -12.86
C TYR A 693 16.06 8.43 -13.30
N TRP A 694 16.91 9.19 -12.63
CA TRP A 694 18.33 8.84 -12.50
C TRP A 694 18.47 7.86 -11.34
N LEU A 695 19.06 6.69 -11.57
CA LEU A 695 19.30 5.71 -10.49
C LEU A 695 20.73 5.84 -10.01
N VAL A 696 20.94 6.42 -8.83
CA VAL A 696 22.26 6.51 -8.21
C VAL A 696 22.43 5.30 -7.29
N THR A 697 23.25 4.34 -7.67
CA THR A 697 23.44 3.08 -6.94
C THR A 697 24.80 3.03 -6.27
N ALA A 698 24.84 2.82 -4.96
CA ALA A 698 26.07 2.50 -4.25
C ALA A 698 26.51 1.06 -4.58
N ASN A 699 27.75 0.90 -5.04
CA ASN A 699 28.31 -0.39 -5.41
C ASN A 699 29.00 -1.07 -4.21
N SER A 700 29.56 -0.28 -3.28
CA SER A 700 30.17 -0.75 -2.03
C SER A 700 30.39 0.43 -1.05
N GLY A 701 31.03 0.15 0.10
CA GLY A 701 31.40 1.15 1.10
C GLY A 701 30.29 1.50 2.09
N THR A 702 30.60 2.35 3.07
CA THR A 702 29.68 2.80 4.13
C THR A 702 29.18 4.22 3.94
N SER A 703 29.67 4.94 2.93
CA SER A 703 29.29 6.31 2.62
C SER A 703 29.23 6.57 1.12
N LEU A 704 28.26 7.37 0.69
CA LEU A 704 28.14 7.89 -0.67
C LEU A 704 27.74 9.38 -0.61
N LYS A 705 28.36 10.21 -1.44
CA LYS A 705 27.90 11.57 -1.71
C LYS A 705 27.81 11.81 -3.20
N PHE A 706 26.79 12.56 -3.60
CA PHE A 706 26.58 12.95 -4.98
C PHE A 706 25.84 14.28 -5.05
N THR A 707 25.90 14.94 -6.20
CA THR A 707 25.19 16.19 -6.46
C THR A 707 24.36 16.07 -7.73
N SER A 708 23.35 16.93 -7.87
CA SER A 708 22.56 17.07 -9.09
C SER A 708 22.16 18.52 -9.25
N ALA A 709 22.29 19.08 -10.45
CA ALA A 709 21.69 20.39 -10.73
C ALA A 709 20.16 20.29 -10.73
N LYS A 710 19.47 21.42 -10.52
CA LYS A 710 18.01 21.52 -10.67
C LYS A 710 17.63 21.56 -12.15
N VAL A 711 16.48 20.98 -12.47
CA VAL A 711 15.80 21.18 -13.75
C VAL A 711 14.60 22.09 -13.49
N HIS A 712 14.44 23.12 -14.32
CA HIS A 712 13.35 24.09 -14.21
C HIS A 712 12.23 23.77 -15.20
#